data_AF-A0A5B7X327-F1
#
_entry.id   AF-A0A5B7X327-F1
#
_cell.length_a   1.000
_cell.length_b   1.000
_cell.length_c   1.000
_cell.angle_alpha   90.00
_cell.angle_beta   90.00
_cell.angle_gamma   90.00
#
_symmetry.space_group_name_H-M   'P 1'
#
loop_
_entity.id
_entity.type
_entity.pdbx_description
1 polymer ?
#
loop_
_entity_poly.entity_id
_entity_poly.type
_entity_poly.pdbx_seq_one_letter_code
_entity_poly.pdbx_strand_id
1 'polypeptide(L)'
;MITLDVLSYLGLEKATSINSNPHNLSTSISEVIAQVSHFNIDAVYFNTDESSNSFPAIFLKKVQNFDKETLLEIADIHKKVWNFKKVLFLYVYSDTQIRIYSCSVKPLVKPKEDLDYEKKLESVEIKTYSFSDHQQLEELNNIFSRIAIDTGIVWTLEEAQFVRDKITLQQRVDKYLVESLVNTAQQLKQQGLELDFIHKIILRSLFLLYLEDRGATDEKLYSQIKKGSKSYFDILNDPKATGQLYERLEEDFNGNIFTIEKDENISIEQLRLIKKCFINGNDNTQQVKLFENWRMFDFSIIQIELLSEIYENFLFKTNPELKKKTGTYYTPPSLVEFILNDKLPNNKIEKNYNVKVLDPSCGSGIFLVESYKRLVKRYENKHQEKLTDFDKLKKLLTENIFGIEINSQAIKVAAFSLYLALVDKLDPKDLWQKKKHRLPNLINNPYDKSLKEQGHNLFCRDTISLNKEIDNIEFDLVVGNPPFGTIDLLESVRAYCDQHGFAKEMVLPFLHKSTNFTPNGEIALIFNTKVLTNTGGTYENFRKWLFQDCYVEKVFNFSILRKAKKSFGGQLFGDATGPISIVFFRKKQPKIPSDKIAYYAPKTFIKSNIIDGLSIDFTDLKYLPREECQNPKSMIWKIAMWGGMYDWGLVKRLLNQQNNVGTYTKENNIKFNVGLQPINKSTEKPIVDNEISLMKFIRPERIQRFYTDESYFSNMNSLLKNRETIKTYLNYYSVETIYDLPPINVFRRITGKNIFPGPMLLAKEGFKNNQLCFSFVPHSVVYNSTILGFKSDNKASLRFLSALLNSRLSTYFLLLISNSWGVERERIKPNEIYKFPIINDKGTFIKLNLLHEKIEHSIKKSALEEDFKEIENQINDIVFGLYNLDLTDKQFIEDFITYTVDLFFKQEKSISLYAVQQEQIIRYGKNISLELNNFLGSKNLFANATVFIISRFSPLMMIKISFDKTPKEVLTSNELLENELKKLDRYLWEEKSSNIYFNKKLNYKTGDDVYIIRQNQRRFWSQSMAIEDASELILEILNKN
;
A
#
# COMPACT_ATOMS: atom_id res chain seq x y z
N MET A 1 35.35 36.26 -7.85
CA MET A 1 34.66 34.99 -7.57
C MET A 1 33.19 35.22 -7.87
N ILE A 2 32.63 34.51 -8.84
CA ILE A 2 31.19 34.53 -9.09
C ILE A 2 30.57 33.78 -7.90
N THR A 3 29.77 34.46 -7.08
CA THR A 3 28.98 33.83 -6.02
C THR A 3 28.00 32.87 -6.70
N LEU A 4 28.16 31.57 -6.46
CA LEU A 4 27.25 30.55 -6.98
C LEU A 4 25.88 30.73 -6.31
N ASP A 5 24.85 31.06 -7.09
CA ASP A 5 23.47 30.98 -6.61
C ASP A 5 23.06 29.50 -6.53
N VAL A 6 23.27 28.90 -5.36
CA VAL A 6 23.00 27.47 -5.12
C VAL A 6 21.53 27.11 -5.39
N LEU A 7 20.58 28.02 -5.16
CA LEU A 7 19.17 27.72 -5.40
C LEU A 7 18.88 27.62 -6.89
N SER A 8 19.39 28.56 -7.69
CA SER A 8 19.28 28.49 -9.15
C SER A 8 20.01 27.26 -9.71
N TYR A 9 21.18 26.93 -9.17
CA TYR A 9 21.92 25.72 -9.57
C TYR A 9 21.13 24.43 -9.31
N LEU A 10 20.42 24.36 -8.19
CA LEU A 10 19.56 23.23 -7.86
C LEU A 10 18.18 23.29 -8.51
N GLY A 11 17.84 24.35 -9.25
CA GLY A 11 16.52 24.54 -9.84
C GLY A 11 15.43 24.86 -8.82
N LEU A 12 15.79 25.35 -7.62
CA LEU A 12 14.89 25.68 -6.51
C LEU A 12 14.54 27.17 -6.43
N GLU A 13 14.88 27.97 -7.44
CA GLU A 13 14.58 29.40 -7.54
C GLU A 13 13.08 29.73 -7.51
N LYS A 14 12.22 28.74 -7.80
CA LYS A 14 10.76 28.87 -7.74
C LYS A 14 10.16 28.60 -6.36
N ALA A 15 10.99 28.41 -5.33
CA ALA A 15 10.48 28.27 -3.97
C ALA A 15 9.65 29.50 -3.57
N THR A 16 8.51 29.26 -2.93
CA THR A 16 7.61 30.33 -2.50
C THR A 16 8.09 30.89 -1.17
N SER A 17 8.38 32.19 -1.10
CA SER A 17 8.74 32.84 0.15
C SER A 17 7.57 32.80 1.13
N ILE A 18 7.87 32.62 2.43
CA ILE A 18 6.84 32.70 3.48
C ILE A 18 6.17 34.09 3.57
N ASN A 19 6.81 35.13 3.05
CA ASN A 19 6.30 36.51 3.03
C ASN A 19 5.49 36.83 1.75
N SER A 20 5.24 35.83 0.88
CA SER A 20 4.49 36.01 -0.35
C SER A 20 3.03 36.39 -0.06
N ASN A 21 2.47 37.30 -0.86
CA ASN A 21 1.07 37.71 -0.70
C ASN A 21 0.11 36.52 -0.97
N PRO A 22 -0.72 36.10 0.01
CA PRO A 22 -1.64 34.96 -0.13
C PRO A 22 -2.58 35.04 -1.34
N HIS A 23 -2.95 36.26 -1.75
CA HIS A 23 -3.89 36.48 -2.85
C HIS A 23 -3.35 36.06 -4.23
N ASN A 24 -2.03 35.92 -4.36
CA ASN A 24 -1.36 35.53 -5.61
C ASN A 24 -1.00 34.03 -5.64
N LEU A 25 -1.35 33.27 -4.60
CA LEU A 25 -0.98 31.87 -4.44
C LEU A 25 -2.19 30.95 -4.68
N SER A 26 -1.93 29.71 -5.09
CA SER A 26 -2.98 28.69 -5.09
C SER A 26 -3.46 28.44 -3.65
N THR A 27 -4.69 27.94 -3.52
CA THR A 27 -5.30 27.73 -2.19
C THR A 27 -4.47 26.77 -1.33
N SER A 28 -3.94 25.69 -1.92
CA SER A 28 -3.06 24.73 -1.24
C SER A 28 -1.75 25.35 -0.77
N ILE A 29 -1.09 26.18 -1.60
CA ILE A 29 0.14 26.89 -1.20
C ILE A 29 -0.17 27.85 -0.06
N SER A 30 -1.23 28.65 -0.20
CA SER A 30 -1.60 29.65 0.81
C SER A 30 -1.90 29.00 2.17
N GLU A 31 -2.56 27.84 2.20
CA GLU A 31 -2.85 27.11 3.43
C GLU A 31 -1.56 26.63 4.11
N VAL A 32 -0.63 26.05 3.34
CA VAL A 32 0.65 25.58 3.89
C VAL A 32 1.50 26.75 4.37
N ILE A 33 1.62 27.82 3.59
CA ILE A 33 2.37 29.04 3.98
C ILE A 33 1.80 29.63 5.27
N ALA A 34 0.47 29.70 5.40
CA ALA A 34 -0.16 30.17 6.63
C ALA A 34 0.22 29.29 7.84
N GLN A 35 0.22 27.96 7.66
CA GLN A 35 0.59 26.99 8.70
C GLN A 35 2.06 27.10 9.13
N VAL A 36 2.98 27.44 8.23
CA VAL A 36 4.43 27.42 8.51
C VAL A 36 5.04 28.82 8.68
N SER A 37 4.24 29.87 8.62
CA SER A 37 4.69 31.27 8.74
C SER A 37 5.50 31.56 10.01
N HIS A 38 5.25 30.81 11.10
CA HIS A 38 5.93 30.93 12.39
C HIS A 38 7.10 29.94 12.57
N PHE A 39 7.47 29.20 11.52
CA PHE A 39 8.55 28.22 11.58
C PHE A 39 9.94 28.84 11.47
N ASN A 40 10.04 30.13 11.13
CA ASN A 40 11.31 30.83 10.94
C ASN A 40 12.18 30.27 9.79
N ILE A 41 11.51 29.74 8.75
CA ILE A 41 12.08 29.36 7.45
C ILE A 41 11.86 30.52 6.45
N ASP A 42 12.66 30.62 5.40
CA ASP A 42 12.54 31.75 4.45
C ASP A 42 11.63 31.43 3.26
N ALA A 43 11.68 30.18 2.81
CA ALA A 43 10.91 29.72 1.67
C ALA A 43 10.55 28.24 1.77
N VAL A 44 9.51 27.88 1.03
CA VAL A 44 9.06 26.51 0.85
C VAL A 44 9.14 26.18 -0.62
N TYR A 45 9.92 25.16 -0.98
CA TYR A 45 9.80 24.57 -2.30
C TYR A 45 8.57 23.66 -2.30
N PHE A 46 7.63 24.02 -3.16
CA PHE A 46 6.44 23.23 -3.40
C PHE A 46 6.63 22.40 -4.66
N ASN A 47 6.40 21.10 -4.54
CA ASN A 47 6.06 20.34 -5.72
C ASN A 47 4.58 20.61 -6.03
N THR A 48 4.29 21.08 -7.23
CA THR A 48 2.94 21.48 -7.66
C THR A 48 2.49 20.56 -8.77
N ASP A 49 1.32 19.95 -8.59
CA ASP A 49 0.73 19.03 -9.53
C ASP A 49 -0.01 19.75 -10.68
N GLU A 50 -0.46 18.97 -11.67
CA GLU A 50 -1.22 19.47 -12.81
C GLU A 50 -2.60 20.07 -12.44
N SER A 51 -3.14 19.73 -11.27
CA SER A 51 -4.38 20.30 -10.74
C SER A 51 -4.17 21.60 -9.95
N SER A 52 -2.94 22.12 -9.95
CA SER A 52 -2.48 23.29 -9.19
C SER A 52 -2.54 23.12 -7.66
N ASN A 53 -2.62 21.88 -7.18
CA ASN A 53 -2.39 21.56 -5.78
C ASN A 53 -0.89 21.43 -5.54
N SER A 54 -0.44 21.93 -4.39
CA SER A 54 0.97 22.10 -4.10
C SER A 54 1.31 21.56 -2.73
N PHE A 55 2.33 20.71 -2.66
CA PHE A 55 2.78 20.07 -1.45
C PHE A 55 4.18 20.55 -1.07
N PRO A 56 4.42 20.86 0.22
CA PRO A 56 5.74 21.26 0.66
C PRO A 56 6.69 20.07 0.55
N ALA A 57 7.73 20.20 -0.27
CA ALA A 57 8.72 19.14 -0.47
C ALA A 57 10.03 19.43 0.27
N ILE A 58 10.43 20.71 0.33
CA ILE A 58 11.67 21.15 0.98
C ILE A 58 11.40 22.47 1.69
N PHE A 59 11.90 22.58 2.93
CA PHE A 59 11.99 23.87 3.60
C PHE A 59 13.39 24.46 3.46
N LEU A 60 13.46 25.76 3.21
CA LEU A 60 14.69 26.48 2.91
C LEU A 60 14.93 27.56 3.98
N LYS A 61 16.17 27.61 4.48
CA LYS A 61 16.65 28.63 5.41
C LYS A 61 18.02 29.14 4.96
N LYS A 62 18.13 30.44 4.71
CA LYS A 62 19.39 31.15 4.50
C LYS A 62 19.97 31.59 5.85
N VAL A 63 21.26 31.36 6.04
CA VAL A 63 22.02 31.79 7.22
C VAL A 63 23.29 32.51 6.79
N GLN A 64 23.84 33.37 7.63
CA GLN A 64 25.12 34.04 7.32
C GLN A 64 26.30 33.09 7.48
N ASN A 65 26.33 32.36 8.59
CA ASN A 65 27.32 31.35 8.93
C ASN A 65 26.66 30.28 9.83
N PHE A 66 27.40 29.26 10.26
CA PHE A 66 26.89 28.19 11.13
C PHE A 66 27.46 28.32 12.55
N ASP A 67 27.27 29.48 13.18
CA ASP A 67 27.66 29.73 14.56
C ASP A 67 26.66 29.13 15.58
N LYS A 68 26.99 29.23 16.88
CA LYS A 68 26.20 28.64 17.97
C LYS A 68 24.75 29.14 18.01
N GLU A 69 24.53 30.42 17.72
CA GLU A 69 23.18 31.02 17.71
C GLU A 69 22.37 30.48 16.54
N THR A 70 22.97 30.41 15.35
CA THR A 70 22.36 29.81 14.16
C THR A 70 22.02 28.33 14.39
N LEU A 71 22.91 27.56 15.02
CA LEU A 71 22.64 26.14 15.33
C LEU A 71 21.46 25.98 16.31
N LEU A 72 21.29 26.90 17.27
CA LEU A 72 20.13 26.92 18.17
C LEU A 72 18.82 27.21 17.42
N GLU A 73 18.88 28.13 16.45
CA GLU A 73 17.76 28.45 15.56
C GLU A 73 17.38 27.23 14.70
N ILE A 74 18.36 26.57 14.07
CA ILE A 74 18.15 25.36 13.26
C ILE A 74 17.49 24.25 14.11
N ALA A 75 17.89 24.08 15.37
CA ALA A 75 17.28 23.10 16.26
C ALA A 75 15.79 23.42 16.60
N ASP A 76 15.42 24.71 16.72
CA ASP A 76 14.02 25.13 16.89
C ASP A 76 13.20 24.88 15.63
N ILE A 77 13.73 25.28 14.46
CA ILE A 77 13.12 25.03 13.15
C ILE A 77 12.88 23.53 13.00
N HIS A 78 13.91 22.70 13.20
CA HIS A 78 13.82 21.24 13.07
C HIS A 78 12.71 20.64 13.93
N LYS A 79 12.57 21.07 15.19
CA LYS A 79 11.48 20.62 16.08
C LYS A 79 10.09 20.96 15.53
N LYS A 80 9.90 22.18 15.00
CA LYS A 80 8.62 22.59 14.40
C LYS A 80 8.30 21.76 13.16
N VAL A 81 9.29 21.55 12.29
CA VAL A 81 9.14 20.73 11.08
C VAL A 81 8.86 19.26 11.41
N TRP A 82 9.48 18.73 12.47
CA TRP A 82 9.21 17.37 12.96
C TRP A 82 7.75 17.23 13.46
N ASN A 83 7.23 18.21 14.20
CA ASN A 83 5.82 18.25 14.61
C ASN A 83 4.87 18.38 13.40
N PHE A 84 5.30 19.03 12.31
CA PHE A 84 4.52 19.21 11.09
C PHE A 84 4.37 17.93 10.27
N LYS A 85 5.28 16.96 10.42
CA LYS A 85 5.35 15.65 9.74
C LYS A 85 5.50 15.69 8.21
N LYS A 86 4.94 16.67 7.48
CA LYS A 86 4.78 16.62 6.00
C LYS A 86 6.09 16.67 5.17
N VAL A 87 7.18 17.21 5.72
CA VAL A 87 8.44 17.44 4.98
C VAL A 87 9.54 16.52 5.49
N LEU A 88 10.36 15.97 4.59
CA LEU A 88 11.49 15.10 4.95
C LEU A 88 12.83 15.84 5.04
N PHE A 89 12.97 16.97 4.34
CA PHE A 89 14.23 17.70 4.26
C PHE A 89 14.11 19.18 4.64
N LEU A 90 15.09 19.63 5.42
CA LEU A 90 15.37 21.03 5.67
C LEU A 90 16.74 21.37 5.09
N TYR A 91 16.77 22.32 4.16
CA TYR A 91 17.97 22.80 3.49
C TYR A 91 18.38 24.12 4.12
N VAL A 92 19.53 24.14 4.79
CA VAL A 92 20.09 25.34 5.40
C VAL A 92 21.34 25.73 4.63
N TYR A 93 21.40 26.94 4.08
CA TYR A 93 22.50 27.35 3.21
C TYR A 93 23.05 28.72 3.57
N SER A 94 24.37 28.88 3.39
CA SER A 94 25.09 30.15 3.47
C SER A 94 25.67 30.50 2.10
N ASP A 95 26.52 31.52 2.02
CA ASP A 95 27.24 31.85 0.78
C ASP A 95 28.40 30.89 0.48
N THR A 96 28.74 29.97 1.40
CA THR A 96 29.90 29.05 1.27
C THR A 96 29.55 27.57 1.27
N GLN A 97 28.43 27.17 1.89
CA GLN A 97 28.04 25.77 2.01
C GLN A 97 26.52 25.60 2.17
N ILE A 98 26.05 24.37 1.95
CA ILE A 98 24.68 23.93 2.26
C ILE A 98 24.71 22.68 3.15
N ARG A 99 23.87 22.67 4.18
CA ARG A 99 23.66 21.52 5.09
C ARG A 99 22.24 21.00 4.93
N ILE A 100 22.10 19.68 4.73
CA ILE A 100 20.81 19.01 4.52
C ILE A 100 20.44 18.22 5.78
N TYR A 101 19.28 18.49 6.37
CA TYR A 101 18.81 17.83 7.59
C TYR A 101 17.61 16.93 7.35
N SER A 102 17.56 15.81 8.07
CA SER A 102 16.44 14.87 8.09
C SER A 102 15.38 15.30 9.09
N CYS A 103 14.18 15.61 8.61
CA CYS A 103 13.05 16.04 9.43
C CYS A 103 12.24 14.87 10.02
N SER A 104 12.62 13.62 9.73
CA SER A 104 11.92 12.43 10.25
C SER A 104 12.50 11.91 11.57
N VAL A 105 13.60 12.47 12.03
CA VAL A 105 14.36 12.05 13.22
C VAL A 105 13.94 12.89 14.43
N LYS A 106 13.96 12.29 15.63
CA LYS A 106 13.57 12.96 16.88
C LYS A 106 14.41 14.24 17.08
N PRO A 107 13.80 15.41 17.38
CA PRO A 107 14.54 16.64 17.60
C PRO A 107 15.37 16.60 18.88
N LEU A 108 16.37 17.47 18.94
CA LEU A 108 17.27 17.58 20.07
C LEU A 108 16.53 18.11 21.32
N VAL A 109 16.73 17.40 22.44
CA VAL A 109 16.33 17.87 23.77
C VAL A 109 17.30 18.97 24.19
N LYS A 110 16.82 20.10 24.74
CA LYS A 110 17.63 21.15 25.37
C LYS A 110 17.78 20.89 26.88
N PRO A 111 18.85 20.22 27.38
CA PRO A 111 19.22 20.26 28.79
C PRO A 111 19.68 21.65 29.25
N LYS A 112 19.81 21.83 30.58
CA LYS A 112 20.55 22.94 31.20
C LYS A 112 21.98 23.02 30.62
N GLU A 113 22.49 24.25 30.56
CA GLU A 113 23.69 24.78 29.87
C GLU A 113 24.93 23.85 29.77
N ASP A 114 25.79 24.12 28.75
CA ASP A 114 26.95 23.35 28.25
C ASP A 114 26.67 22.19 27.26
N LEU A 115 26.04 22.50 26.13
CA LEU A 115 25.90 21.56 25.01
C LEU A 115 26.65 22.03 23.77
N ASP A 116 27.44 21.12 23.22
CA ASP A 116 27.94 21.18 21.85
C ASP A 116 26.78 20.82 20.90
N TYR A 117 26.12 21.86 20.39
CA TYR A 117 25.00 21.74 19.47
C TYR A 117 25.43 21.22 18.10
N GLU A 118 26.67 21.50 17.68
CA GLU A 118 27.18 21.06 16.39
C GLU A 118 27.27 19.53 16.34
N LYS A 119 27.94 18.93 17.33
CA LYS A 119 28.06 17.47 17.45
C LYS A 119 26.71 16.75 17.61
N LYS A 120 25.71 17.41 18.17
CA LYS A 120 24.36 16.83 18.30
C LYS A 120 23.53 16.96 17.02
N LEU A 121 23.64 18.08 16.30
CA LEU A 121 22.94 18.26 15.02
C LEU A 121 23.47 17.32 13.93
N GLU A 122 24.73 16.87 14.00
CA GLU A 122 25.27 15.80 13.15
C GLU A 122 24.42 14.51 13.16
N SER A 123 23.73 14.23 14.27
CA SER A 123 22.86 13.05 14.38
C SER A 123 21.62 13.13 13.50
N VAL A 124 21.14 14.35 13.20
CA VAL A 124 19.98 14.62 12.32
C VAL A 124 20.39 15.14 10.95
N GLU A 125 21.66 15.53 10.77
CA GLU A 125 22.24 15.94 9.49
C GLU A 125 22.45 14.74 8.57
N ILE A 126 22.06 14.91 7.30
CA ILE A 126 22.29 13.95 6.22
C ILE A 126 23.68 14.15 5.66
N LYS A 127 23.99 15.35 5.16
CA LYS A 127 25.29 15.70 4.60
C LYS A 127 25.46 17.23 4.48
N THR A 128 26.72 17.67 4.55
CA THR A 128 27.16 19.03 4.24
C THR A 128 27.88 19.04 2.89
N TYR A 129 27.62 20.06 2.07
CA TYR A 129 28.26 20.27 0.77
C TYR A 129 28.93 21.65 0.73
N SER A 130 30.24 21.68 0.45
CA SER A 130 30.99 22.92 0.23
C SER A 130 30.90 23.37 -1.23
N PHE A 131 30.66 24.66 -1.46
CA PHE A 131 30.59 25.20 -2.82
C PHE A 131 31.95 25.35 -3.50
N SER A 132 33.05 25.21 -2.77
CA SER A 132 34.40 25.23 -3.33
C SER A 132 34.83 23.90 -3.97
N ASP A 133 34.06 22.83 -3.77
CA ASP A 133 34.38 21.47 -4.24
C ASP A 133 33.44 21.08 -5.40
N HIS A 134 34.00 20.97 -6.61
CA HIS A 134 33.24 20.65 -7.82
C HIS A 134 32.60 19.26 -7.78
N GLN A 135 33.25 18.27 -7.16
CA GLN A 135 32.72 16.91 -7.08
C GLN A 135 31.52 16.87 -6.13
N GLN A 136 31.60 17.60 -5.02
CA GLN A 136 30.49 17.77 -4.09
C GLN A 136 29.29 18.50 -4.73
N LEU A 137 29.54 19.53 -5.54
CA LEU A 137 28.47 20.24 -6.26
C LEU A 137 27.76 19.35 -7.27
N GLU A 138 28.49 18.53 -8.02
CA GLU A 138 27.91 17.60 -8.98
C GLU A 138 27.04 16.54 -8.27
N GLU A 139 27.53 15.98 -7.16
CA GLU A 139 26.77 15.05 -6.32
C GLU A 139 25.49 15.72 -5.77
N LEU A 140 25.62 16.94 -5.23
CA LEU A 140 24.50 17.73 -4.72
C LEU A 140 23.44 17.95 -5.80
N ASN A 141 23.83 18.31 -7.03
CA ASN A 141 22.89 18.50 -8.13
C ASN A 141 22.20 17.20 -8.55
N ASN A 142 22.95 16.09 -8.59
CA ASN A 142 22.42 14.80 -9.00
C ASN A 142 21.44 14.20 -7.97
N ILE A 143 21.64 14.47 -6.68
CA ILE A 143 20.87 13.84 -5.59
C ILE A 143 19.82 14.80 -4.99
N PHE A 144 20.12 16.10 -4.85
CA PHE A 144 19.32 17.03 -4.07
C PHE A 144 18.73 18.20 -4.86
N SER A 145 18.88 18.20 -6.20
CA SER A 145 18.22 19.19 -7.06
C SER A 145 16.71 19.04 -7.08
N ARG A 146 16.03 20.08 -7.55
CA ARG A 146 14.60 20.06 -7.83
C ARG A 146 14.20 18.83 -8.63
N ILE A 147 14.92 18.52 -9.70
CA ILE A 147 14.61 17.38 -10.57
C ILE A 147 14.79 16.06 -9.82
N ALA A 148 15.88 15.92 -9.05
CA ALA A 148 16.13 14.71 -8.26
C ALA A 148 15.05 14.49 -7.20
N ILE A 149 14.59 15.57 -6.55
CA ILE A 149 13.48 15.55 -5.61
C ILE A 149 12.17 15.23 -6.34
N ASP A 150 11.80 16.00 -7.38
CA ASP A 150 10.65 15.93 -8.30
C ASP A 150 10.54 14.65 -9.15
N THR A 151 11.53 13.76 -9.13
CA THR A 151 11.46 12.45 -9.78
C THR A 151 11.66 11.33 -8.76
N GLY A 152 12.20 11.71 -7.60
CA GLY A 152 12.56 10.79 -6.54
C GLY A 152 13.67 9.83 -6.90
N ILE A 153 14.58 10.24 -7.77
CA ILE A 153 15.74 9.47 -8.19
C ILE A 153 16.66 9.08 -7.02
N VAL A 154 16.64 9.86 -5.93
CA VAL A 154 17.24 9.56 -4.61
C VAL A 154 16.77 8.19 -4.06
N TRP A 155 15.58 7.79 -4.49
CA TRP A 155 14.93 6.49 -4.37
C TRP A 155 15.71 5.29 -4.85
N THR A 156 16.19 5.44 -6.08
CA THR A 156 16.54 4.33 -6.95
C THR A 156 18.03 4.26 -7.23
N LEU A 157 18.75 5.38 -7.08
CA LEU A 157 20.19 5.42 -7.28
C LEU A 157 20.93 4.70 -6.15
N GLU A 158 21.87 3.83 -6.50
CA GLU A 158 22.73 3.16 -5.52
C GLU A 158 23.57 4.19 -4.77
N GLU A 159 24.02 5.24 -5.47
CA GLU A 159 24.82 6.34 -4.95
C GLU A 159 24.11 7.16 -3.86
N ALA A 160 22.77 7.13 -3.81
CA ALA A 160 21.96 7.83 -2.81
C ALA A 160 21.68 7.00 -1.53
N GLN A 161 22.34 5.83 -1.35
CA GLN A 161 22.10 4.94 -0.21
C GLN A 161 22.30 5.63 1.15
N PHE A 162 23.32 6.47 1.28
CA PHE A 162 23.61 7.19 2.54
C PHE A 162 22.45 8.10 2.99
N VAL A 163 21.70 8.69 2.04
CA VAL A 163 20.51 9.49 2.33
C VAL A 163 19.44 8.62 2.95
N ARG A 164 19.22 7.43 2.37
CA ARG A 164 18.18 6.48 2.82
C ARG A 164 18.46 5.96 4.22
N ASP A 165 19.72 5.72 4.55
CA ASP A 165 20.13 5.22 5.87
C ASP A 165 19.89 6.26 6.99
N LYS A 166 19.94 7.56 6.67
CA LYS A 166 19.69 8.68 7.58
C LYS A 166 18.20 9.06 7.74
N ILE A 167 17.31 8.49 6.93
CA ILE A 167 15.86 8.71 7.01
C ILE A 167 15.21 7.55 7.76
N THR A 168 14.90 7.76 9.05
CA THR A 168 14.22 6.75 9.88
C THR A 168 12.78 7.17 10.19
N LEU A 169 11.81 6.37 9.75
CA LEU A 169 10.38 6.65 9.95
C LEU A 169 9.86 6.29 11.36
N GLN A 170 10.60 5.46 12.12
CA GLN A 170 10.20 5.07 13.49
C GLN A 170 10.29 6.23 14.49
N GLN A 171 11.05 7.27 14.17
CA GLN A 171 11.28 8.42 15.04
C GLN A 171 10.40 9.63 14.68
N ARG A 172 9.45 9.48 13.73
CA ARG A 172 8.47 10.53 13.43
C ARG A 172 7.55 10.78 14.62
N VAL A 173 7.00 11.99 14.69
CA VAL A 173 6.14 12.46 15.79
C VAL A 173 4.96 11.53 16.08
N ASP A 174 4.32 10.95 15.06
CA ASP A 174 3.20 10.01 15.23
C ASP A 174 3.61 8.74 15.94
N LYS A 175 4.69 8.09 15.49
CA LYS A 175 5.15 6.84 16.07
C LYS A 175 5.63 7.04 17.50
N TYR A 176 6.36 8.13 17.72
CA TYR A 176 6.88 8.45 19.04
C TYR A 176 5.78 8.81 20.05
N LEU A 177 4.78 9.61 19.65
CA LEU A 177 3.66 9.95 20.53
C LEU A 177 2.79 8.72 20.83
N VAL A 178 2.50 7.86 19.84
CA VAL A 178 1.80 6.58 20.07
C VAL A 178 2.55 5.72 21.08
N GLU A 179 3.87 5.56 20.93
CA GLU A 179 4.68 4.79 21.86
C GLU A 179 4.65 5.37 23.28
N SER A 180 4.76 6.70 23.39
CA SER A 180 4.61 7.43 24.66
C SER A 180 3.26 7.16 25.34
N LEU A 181 2.15 7.23 24.59
CA LEU A 181 0.81 6.97 25.10
C LEU A 181 0.66 5.51 25.57
N VAL A 182 1.16 4.54 24.78
CA VAL A 182 1.10 3.12 25.12
C VAL A 182 1.88 2.81 26.39
N ASN A 183 3.11 3.30 26.51
CA ASN A 183 3.94 3.12 27.70
C ASN A 183 3.29 3.75 28.93
N THR A 184 2.67 4.93 28.76
CA THR A 184 1.95 5.61 29.85
C THR A 184 0.72 4.81 30.29
N ALA A 185 -0.09 4.32 29.36
CA ALA A 185 -1.25 3.50 29.69
C ALA A 185 -0.87 2.18 30.37
N GLN A 186 0.25 1.55 29.97
CA GLN A 186 0.75 0.35 30.64
C GLN A 186 1.14 0.64 32.10
N GLN A 187 1.84 1.74 32.37
CA GLN A 187 2.20 2.16 33.72
C GLN A 187 0.97 2.53 34.56
N LEU A 188 0.00 3.25 33.99
CA LEU A 188 -1.26 3.58 34.68
C LEU A 188 -2.06 2.32 35.03
N LYS A 189 -2.11 1.35 34.11
CA LYS A 189 -2.75 0.04 34.36
C LYS A 189 -2.05 -0.74 35.47
N GLN A 190 -0.71 -0.71 35.51
CA GLN A 190 0.07 -1.32 36.61
C GLN A 190 -0.21 -0.64 37.95
N GLN A 191 -0.61 0.63 37.96
CA GLN A 191 -1.04 1.37 39.15
C GLN A 191 -2.53 1.16 39.48
N GLY A 192 -3.22 0.22 38.83
CA GLY A 192 -4.59 -0.18 39.16
C GLY A 192 -5.72 0.62 38.47
N LEU A 193 -5.41 1.47 37.49
CA LEU A 193 -6.45 2.14 36.71
C LEU A 193 -7.07 1.21 35.65
N GLU A 194 -8.40 1.26 35.55
CA GLU A 194 -9.16 0.55 34.52
C GLU A 194 -8.86 1.10 33.12
N LEU A 195 -8.79 0.20 32.14
CA LEU A 195 -8.35 0.55 30.78
C LEU A 195 -9.26 1.57 30.10
N ASP A 196 -10.59 1.42 30.26
CA ASP A 196 -11.57 2.36 29.70
C ASP A 196 -11.41 3.76 30.30
N PHE A 197 -11.09 3.86 31.60
CA PHE A 197 -10.85 5.14 32.26
C PHE A 197 -9.55 5.78 31.79
N ILE A 198 -8.48 4.99 31.60
CA ILE A 198 -7.22 5.46 31.01
C ILE A 198 -7.47 6.06 29.61
N HIS A 199 -8.28 5.39 28.78
CA HIS A 199 -8.65 5.86 27.44
C HIS A 199 -9.39 7.20 27.48
N LYS A 200 -10.34 7.37 28.41
CA LYS A 200 -11.05 8.65 28.64
C LYS A 200 -10.09 9.77 29.05
N ILE A 201 -9.20 9.52 30.00
CA ILE A 201 -8.28 10.55 30.51
C ILE A 201 -7.29 11.01 29.42
N ILE A 202 -6.76 10.08 28.63
CA ILE A 202 -5.88 10.41 27.50
C ILE A 202 -6.65 11.23 26.46
N LEU A 203 -7.89 10.87 26.14
CA LEU A 203 -8.73 11.61 25.20
C LEU A 203 -9.00 13.05 25.69
N ARG A 204 -9.38 13.20 26.96
CA ARG A 204 -9.58 14.52 27.60
C ARG A 204 -8.29 15.35 27.56
N SER A 205 -7.15 14.73 27.89
CA SER A 205 -5.84 15.41 27.87
C SER A 205 -5.46 15.89 26.47
N LEU A 206 -5.64 15.05 25.45
CA LEU A 206 -5.38 15.42 24.06
C LEU A 206 -6.25 16.59 23.60
N PHE A 207 -7.54 16.58 23.95
CA PHE A 207 -8.44 17.67 23.62
C PHE A 207 -8.08 18.98 24.32
N LEU A 208 -7.79 18.92 25.62
CA LEU A 208 -7.37 20.09 26.41
C LEU A 208 -6.08 20.70 25.87
N LEU A 209 -5.09 19.87 25.55
CA LEU A 209 -3.82 20.33 24.95
C LEU A 209 -4.03 20.90 23.55
N TYR A 210 -4.91 20.30 22.74
CA TYR A 210 -5.29 20.85 21.43
C TYR A 210 -5.91 22.25 21.55
N LEU A 211 -6.77 22.47 22.55
CA LEU A 211 -7.42 23.74 22.83
C LEU A 211 -6.44 24.78 23.39
N GLU A 212 -5.59 24.39 24.34
CA GLU A 212 -4.56 25.25 24.94
C GLU A 212 -3.60 25.78 23.90
N ASP A 213 -3.04 24.90 23.06
CA ASP A 213 -2.03 25.27 22.09
C ASP A 213 -2.55 26.19 20.98
N ARG A 214 -3.85 26.12 20.70
CA ARG A 214 -4.52 27.04 19.76
C ARG A 214 -5.01 28.32 20.44
N GLY A 215 -4.85 28.46 21.76
CA GLY A 215 -5.26 29.64 22.52
C GLY A 215 -6.75 29.70 22.86
N ALA A 216 -7.46 28.57 22.81
CA ALA A 216 -8.86 28.48 23.24
C ALA A 216 -9.00 28.47 24.76
N THR A 217 -8.00 27.95 25.48
CA THR A 217 -7.83 28.12 26.92
C THR A 217 -6.67 29.07 27.21
N ASP A 218 -6.74 29.77 28.33
CA ASP A 218 -5.71 30.73 28.75
C ASP A 218 -5.45 30.66 30.26
N GLU A 219 -4.44 31.40 30.72
CA GLU A 219 -4.09 31.51 32.15
C GLU A 219 -5.28 31.96 33.01
N LYS A 220 -6.18 32.79 32.47
CA LYS A 220 -7.38 33.25 33.20
C LYS A 220 -8.31 32.08 33.47
N LEU A 221 -8.58 31.24 32.46
CA LEU A 221 -9.43 30.06 32.60
C LEU A 221 -8.86 29.08 33.62
N TYR A 222 -7.56 28.78 33.55
CA TYR A 222 -6.93 27.86 34.50
C TYR A 222 -6.86 28.42 35.92
N SER A 223 -6.57 29.72 36.06
CA SER A 223 -6.55 30.39 37.36
C SER A 223 -7.91 30.46 38.05
N GLN A 224 -9.02 30.41 37.29
CA GLN A 224 -10.38 30.27 37.87
C GLN A 224 -10.59 28.92 38.56
N ILE A 225 -9.94 27.86 38.07
CA ILE A 225 -10.03 26.51 38.64
C ILE A 225 -9.05 26.38 39.80
N LYS A 226 -7.79 26.78 39.58
CA LYS A 226 -6.75 26.78 40.60
C LYS A 226 -5.90 28.04 40.48
N LYS A 227 -5.92 28.87 41.54
CA LYS A 227 -5.19 30.14 41.59
C LYS A 227 -3.70 29.96 41.27
N GLY A 228 -3.20 30.70 40.30
CA GLY A 228 -1.78 30.68 39.89
C GLY A 228 -1.43 29.63 38.83
N SER A 229 -2.40 28.82 38.38
CA SER A 229 -2.22 27.92 37.24
C SER A 229 -2.24 28.69 35.92
N LYS A 230 -1.23 28.44 35.09
CA LYS A 230 -1.05 29.08 33.77
C LYS A 230 -1.37 28.15 32.62
N SER A 231 -1.29 26.84 32.86
CA SER A 231 -1.48 25.79 31.85
C SER A 231 -2.22 24.58 32.42
N TYR A 232 -2.67 23.70 31.53
CA TYR A 232 -3.19 22.38 31.88
C TYR A 232 -2.19 21.57 32.70
N PHE A 233 -0.89 21.68 32.42
CA PHE A 233 0.15 20.99 33.18
C PHE A 233 0.28 21.46 34.64
N ASP A 234 -0.17 22.68 34.96
CA ASP A 234 -0.26 23.15 36.34
C ASP A 234 -1.45 22.55 37.07
N ILE A 235 -2.56 22.35 36.35
CA ILE A 235 -3.77 21.69 36.86
C ILE A 235 -3.49 20.22 37.19
N LEU A 236 -2.72 19.52 36.34
CA LEU A 236 -2.31 18.12 36.57
C LEU A 236 -1.50 17.90 37.85
N ASN A 237 -0.98 18.96 38.49
CA ASN A 237 -0.34 18.85 39.80
C ASN A 237 -1.35 18.71 40.96
N ASP A 238 -2.66 18.63 40.68
CA ASP A 238 -3.73 18.61 41.67
C ASP A 238 -4.93 17.77 41.18
N PRO A 239 -5.21 16.61 41.81
CA PRO A 239 -6.33 15.76 41.43
C PRO A 239 -7.69 16.45 41.49
N LYS A 240 -7.92 17.30 42.49
CA LYS A 240 -9.21 17.96 42.66
C LYS A 240 -9.45 19.00 41.57
N ALA A 241 -8.43 19.83 41.28
CA ALA A 241 -8.50 20.81 40.20
C ALA A 241 -8.66 20.12 38.83
N THR A 242 -8.00 18.97 38.63
CA THR A 242 -8.14 18.17 37.42
C THR A 242 -9.57 17.65 37.23
N GLY A 243 -10.19 17.11 38.29
CA GLY A 243 -11.60 16.69 38.27
C GLY A 243 -12.54 17.84 37.89
N GLN A 244 -12.38 19.00 38.53
CA GLN A 244 -13.17 20.20 38.22
C GLN A 244 -13.01 20.69 36.77
N LEU A 245 -11.79 20.61 36.22
CA LEU A 245 -11.56 20.94 34.82
C LEU A 245 -12.27 19.95 33.88
N TYR A 246 -12.28 18.66 34.20
CA TYR A 246 -13.02 17.67 33.43
C TYR A 246 -14.53 17.90 33.49
N GLU A 247 -15.09 18.20 34.66
CA GLU A 247 -16.52 18.52 34.82
C GLU A 247 -16.92 19.70 33.94
N ARG A 248 -16.10 20.77 33.99
CA ARG A 248 -16.28 21.93 33.12
C ARG A 248 -16.18 21.58 31.63
N LEU A 249 -15.24 20.72 31.26
CA LEU A 249 -15.10 20.25 29.87
C LEU A 249 -16.36 19.50 29.40
N GLU A 250 -16.96 18.66 30.24
CA GLU A 250 -18.20 17.97 29.94
C GLU A 250 -19.37 18.94 29.76
N GLU A 251 -19.52 19.92 30.65
CA GLU A 251 -20.60 20.91 30.64
C GLU A 251 -20.53 21.84 29.42
N ASP A 252 -19.36 22.45 29.19
CA ASP A 252 -19.18 23.54 28.23
C ASP A 252 -19.22 23.02 26.78
N PHE A 253 -18.59 21.89 26.49
CA PHE A 253 -18.57 21.36 25.12
C PHE A 253 -19.73 20.44 24.83
N ASN A 254 -20.24 19.68 25.82
CA ASN A 254 -21.33 18.70 25.71
C ASN A 254 -21.27 17.82 24.47
N GLY A 255 -20.94 16.53 24.58
CA GLY A 255 -20.69 15.79 23.33
C GLY A 255 -20.63 14.29 23.37
N ASN A 256 -21.27 13.61 24.33
CA ASN A 256 -21.33 12.14 24.38
C ASN A 256 -19.94 11.45 24.53
N ILE A 257 -18.86 12.23 24.59
CA ILE A 257 -17.45 11.80 24.62
C ILE A 257 -16.77 12.13 25.95
N PHE A 258 -17.05 13.31 26.50
CA PHE A 258 -16.39 13.82 27.71
C PHE A 258 -17.13 13.43 29.00
N THR A 259 -18.05 12.47 28.94
CA THR A 259 -18.89 12.01 30.07
C THR A 259 -18.04 11.62 31.27
N ILE A 260 -18.43 12.05 32.47
CA ILE A 260 -17.80 11.67 33.74
C ILE A 260 -18.72 10.72 34.51
N GLU A 261 -18.14 9.62 34.98
CA GLU A 261 -18.81 8.67 35.88
C GLU A 261 -18.47 8.96 37.35
N LYS A 262 -19.38 8.62 38.27
CA LYS A 262 -19.28 8.97 39.71
C LYS A 262 -18.07 8.35 40.42
N ASP A 263 -17.51 7.27 39.88
CA ASP A 263 -16.43 6.50 40.51
C ASP A 263 -15.06 6.78 39.87
N GLU A 264 -14.96 7.78 38.99
CA GLU A 264 -13.69 8.18 38.36
C GLU A 264 -12.76 8.87 39.38
N ASN A 265 -11.70 8.19 39.81
CA ASN A 265 -10.70 8.75 40.73
C ASN A 265 -9.27 8.56 40.20
N ILE A 266 -8.46 9.62 40.28
CA ILE A 266 -7.08 9.64 39.78
C ILE A 266 -6.13 10.24 40.82
N SER A 267 -5.00 9.59 41.05
CA SER A 267 -3.98 10.04 42.01
C SER A 267 -2.98 11.03 41.41
N ILE A 268 -2.27 11.75 42.27
CA ILE A 268 -1.22 12.68 41.83
C ILE A 268 -0.08 11.99 41.08
N GLU A 269 0.30 10.77 41.47
CA GLU A 269 1.36 10.02 40.78
C GLU A 269 0.92 9.61 39.36
N GLN A 270 -0.36 9.25 39.20
CA GLN A 270 -0.94 8.93 37.90
C GLN A 270 -1.01 10.16 36.99
N LEU A 271 -1.39 11.33 37.54
CA LEU A 271 -1.38 12.60 36.79
C LEU A 271 0.04 13.02 36.37
N ARG A 272 1.06 12.76 37.20
CA ARG A 272 2.46 13.00 36.83
C ARG A 272 2.91 12.16 35.64
N LEU A 273 2.41 10.92 35.50
CA LEU A 273 2.68 10.09 34.32
C LEU A 273 2.06 10.69 33.05
N ILE A 274 0.83 11.20 33.14
CA ILE A 274 0.17 11.90 32.02
C ILE A 274 0.94 13.17 31.66
N LYS A 275 1.34 13.97 32.65
CA LYS A 275 2.18 15.16 32.45
C LYS A 275 3.51 14.80 31.78
N LYS A 276 4.20 13.74 32.25
CA LYS A 276 5.45 13.24 31.63
C LYS A 276 5.25 12.86 30.16
N CYS A 277 4.15 12.15 29.87
CA CYS A 277 3.82 11.66 28.53
C CYS A 277 3.81 12.78 27.48
N PHE A 278 3.18 13.91 27.80
CA PHE A 278 2.98 15.02 26.84
C PHE A 278 4.08 16.09 26.88
N ILE A 279 4.89 16.18 27.93
CA ILE A 279 6.05 17.11 27.94
C ILE A 279 7.25 16.48 27.23
N ASN A 280 7.65 15.25 27.61
CA ASN A 280 8.92 14.66 27.18
C ASN A 280 8.76 13.47 26.24
N GLY A 281 7.58 12.83 26.27
CA GLY A 281 7.45 11.44 25.86
C GLY A 281 7.75 10.46 27.00
N ASN A 282 7.24 9.24 26.90
CA ASN A 282 7.50 8.16 27.84
C ASN A 282 8.10 6.96 27.10
N ASP A 283 9.42 6.82 27.16
CA ASP A 283 10.19 5.71 26.55
C ASP A 283 10.63 4.67 27.59
N ASN A 284 9.99 4.64 28.77
CA ASN A 284 10.37 3.81 29.91
C ASN A 284 11.80 4.03 30.44
N THR A 285 12.48 5.10 30.04
CA THR A 285 13.78 5.48 30.59
C THR A 285 13.66 6.53 31.70
N GLN A 286 14.67 6.60 32.56
CA GLN A 286 14.88 7.72 33.49
C GLN A 286 15.38 8.94 32.69
N GLN A 287 14.51 9.52 31.87
CA GLN A 287 14.86 10.65 31.01
C GLN A 287 15.13 11.94 31.80
N VAL A 288 16.02 12.77 31.25
CA VAL A 288 16.37 14.12 31.72
C VAL A 288 15.13 15.03 31.70
N LYS A 289 14.89 15.76 32.79
CA LYS A 289 13.81 16.76 32.87
C LYS A 289 14.08 17.87 31.83
N LEU A 290 13.19 18.01 30.84
CA LEU A 290 13.11 19.22 30.00
C LEU A 290 12.74 20.43 30.88
N PHE A 291 13.06 21.64 30.40
CA PHE A 291 12.39 22.84 30.90
C PHE A 291 10.89 22.69 30.62
N GLU A 292 10.01 23.01 31.58
CA GLU A 292 8.55 22.95 31.37
C GLU A 292 8.11 23.78 30.14
N ASN A 293 8.87 24.82 29.79
CA ASN A 293 8.64 25.67 28.62
C ASN A 293 9.08 25.06 27.27
N TRP A 294 9.83 23.95 27.26
CA TRP A 294 10.28 23.27 26.05
C TRP A 294 9.65 21.87 25.94
N ARG A 295 8.33 21.85 25.76
CA ARG A 295 7.57 20.62 25.48
C ARG A 295 7.91 20.02 24.11
N MET A 296 7.91 18.70 24.01
CA MET A 296 8.28 17.97 22.79
C MET A 296 7.22 18.10 21.69
N PHE A 297 5.96 17.91 22.07
CA PHE A 297 4.81 17.90 21.16
C PHE A 297 4.17 19.28 21.12
N ASP A 298 3.82 19.75 19.92
CA ASP A 298 3.12 21.01 19.71
C ASP A 298 1.81 20.75 18.93
N PHE A 299 0.69 20.73 19.63
CA PHE A 299 -0.61 20.46 19.03
C PHE A 299 -1.14 21.61 18.19
N SER A 300 -0.56 22.82 18.25
CA SER A 300 -0.87 23.88 17.27
C SER A 300 -0.35 23.52 15.87
N ILE A 301 0.71 22.72 15.80
CA ILE A 301 1.35 22.26 14.56
C ILE A 301 0.85 20.86 14.14
N ILE A 302 0.67 19.94 15.09
CA ILE A 302 0.16 18.59 14.83
C ILE A 302 -1.26 18.69 14.24
N GLN A 303 -1.43 18.08 13.06
CA GLN A 303 -2.69 18.09 12.31
C GLN A 303 -3.75 17.17 12.94
N ILE A 304 -5.02 17.44 12.70
CA ILE A 304 -6.15 16.73 13.34
C ILE A 304 -6.25 15.27 12.86
N GLU A 305 -5.97 15.05 11.58
CA GLU A 305 -5.87 13.75 10.95
C GLU A 305 -4.80 12.91 11.64
N LEU A 306 -3.67 13.54 11.96
CA LEU A 306 -2.57 12.92 12.68
C LEU A 306 -2.93 12.57 14.12
N LEU A 307 -3.64 13.46 14.81
CA LEU A 307 -4.09 13.23 16.18
C LEU A 307 -5.05 12.03 16.27
N SER A 308 -5.96 11.92 15.30
CA SER A 308 -6.90 10.80 15.19
C SER A 308 -6.15 9.48 14.94
N GLU A 309 -5.18 9.49 14.02
CA GLU A 309 -4.29 8.36 13.73
C GLU A 309 -3.54 7.89 15.00
N ILE A 310 -3.02 8.84 15.78
CA ILE A 310 -2.26 8.56 16.99
C ILE A 310 -3.16 7.88 18.04
N TYR A 311 -4.37 8.41 18.27
CA TYR A 311 -5.27 7.86 19.28
C TYR A 311 -5.78 6.46 18.90
N GLU A 312 -6.15 6.24 17.64
CA GLU A 312 -6.57 4.92 17.16
C GLU A 312 -5.45 3.87 17.30
N ASN A 313 -4.24 4.21 16.86
CA ASN A 313 -3.08 3.33 17.02
C ASN A 313 -2.79 3.01 18.49
N PHE A 314 -3.01 3.97 19.38
CA PHE A 314 -2.92 3.78 20.82
C PHE A 314 -3.98 2.79 21.34
N LEU A 315 -5.24 2.91 20.94
CA LEU A 315 -6.31 1.97 21.32
C LEU A 315 -5.98 0.54 20.90
N PHE A 316 -5.54 0.33 19.65
CA PHE A 316 -5.21 -1.00 19.15
C PHE A 316 -4.01 -1.64 19.84
N LYS A 317 -2.99 -0.85 20.19
CA LYS A 317 -1.80 -1.36 20.91
C LYS A 317 -2.11 -1.71 22.37
N THR A 318 -3.04 -0.99 23.01
CA THR A 318 -3.42 -1.25 24.40
C THR A 318 -4.51 -2.31 24.54
N ASN A 319 -5.30 -2.56 23.49
CA ASN A 319 -6.28 -3.65 23.44
C ASN A 319 -6.10 -4.55 22.19
N PRO A 320 -5.15 -5.51 22.21
CA PRO A 320 -4.84 -6.35 21.05
C PRO A 320 -5.96 -7.33 20.64
N GLU A 321 -6.82 -7.71 21.59
CA GLU A 321 -8.02 -8.54 21.34
C GLU A 321 -8.99 -7.84 20.37
N LEU A 322 -9.10 -6.52 20.52
CA LEU A 322 -9.93 -5.64 19.73
C LEU A 322 -9.55 -5.75 18.25
N LYS A 323 -8.25 -5.60 17.91
CA LYS A 323 -7.72 -5.73 16.53
C LYS A 323 -7.96 -7.12 15.91
N LYS A 324 -7.88 -8.20 16.70
CA LYS A 324 -8.10 -9.57 16.20
C LYS A 324 -9.58 -9.87 15.92
N LYS A 325 -10.49 -9.38 16.77
CA LYS A 325 -11.92 -9.64 16.68
C LYS A 325 -12.63 -8.75 15.65
N THR A 326 -12.21 -7.49 15.52
CA THR A 326 -12.83 -6.53 14.59
C THR A 326 -12.31 -6.66 13.16
N GLY A 327 -11.10 -7.21 12.97
CA GLY A 327 -10.45 -7.25 11.65
C GLY A 327 -10.19 -5.85 11.06
N THR A 328 -10.26 -4.80 11.89
CA THR A 328 -10.13 -3.41 11.46
C THR A 328 -8.65 -3.03 11.30
N TYR A 329 -8.34 -2.46 10.15
CA TYR A 329 -7.03 -1.88 9.84
C TYR A 329 -7.26 -0.39 9.55
N TYR A 330 -6.44 0.46 10.14
CA TYR A 330 -6.41 1.89 9.84
C TYR A 330 -6.33 2.12 8.34
N THR A 331 -7.22 2.96 7.81
CA THR A 331 -7.21 3.36 6.40
C THR A 331 -6.30 4.58 6.23
N PRO A 332 -5.22 4.49 5.46
CA PRO A 332 -4.28 5.62 5.35
C PRO A 332 -4.93 6.84 4.70
N PRO A 333 -4.63 8.08 5.15
CA PRO A 333 -5.32 9.29 4.68
C PRO A 333 -5.22 9.49 3.16
N SER A 334 -4.11 9.13 2.55
CA SER A 334 -3.92 9.16 1.10
C SER A 334 -4.91 8.28 0.33
N LEU A 335 -5.27 7.12 0.88
CA LEU A 335 -6.24 6.21 0.26
C LEU A 335 -7.67 6.75 0.40
N VAL A 336 -7.98 7.40 1.52
CA VAL A 336 -9.25 8.09 1.75
C VAL A 336 -9.39 9.24 0.76
N GLU A 337 -8.34 10.05 0.63
CA GLU A 337 -8.30 11.17 -0.30
C GLU A 337 -8.48 10.70 -1.75
N PHE A 338 -7.81 9.61 -2.12
CA PHE A 338 -7.95 8.99 -3.43
C PHE A 338 -9.40 8.67 -3.80
N ILE A 339 -10.12 8.00 -2.89
CA ILE A 339 -11.52 7.64 -3.11
C ILE A 339 -12.39 8.89 -3.21
N LEU A 340 -12.19 9.84 -2.30
CA LEU A 340 -12.99 11.05 -2.22
C LEU A 340 -12.67 12.08 -3.32
N ASN A 341 -11.50 12.08 -3.93
CA ASN A 341 -11.21 12.94 -5.07
C ASN A 341 -12.00 12.52 -6.32
N ASP A 342 -12.33 11.23 -6.44
CA ASP A 342 -13.21 10.73 -7.49
C ASP A 342 -14.69 10.96 -7.19
N LYS A 343 -15.13 10.71 -5.94
CA LYS A 343 -16.56 10.70 -5.57
C LYS A 343 -17.08 11.93 -4.85
N LEU A 344 -16.20 12.75 -4.29
CA LEU A 344 -16.54 14.00 -3.59
C LEU A 344 -15.47 15.09 -3.81
N PRO A 345 -15.08 15.42 -5.06
CA PRO A 345 -14.05 16.44 -5.33
C PRO A 345 -14.40 17.79 -4.70
N ASN A 346 -13.42 18.61 -4.32
CA ASN A 346 -13.66 19.91 -3.64
C ASN A 346 -12.99 21.10 -4.35
N ASN A 347 -12.67 20.95 -5.64
CA ASN A 347 -12.11 22.03 -6.47
C ASN A 347 -13.09 23.23 -6.56
N LYS A 348 -12.61 24.39 -7.02
CA LYS A 348 -13.39 25.65 -7.05
C LYS A 348 -14.70 25.58 -7.86
N ILE A 349 -14.85 24.61 -8.76
CA ILE A 349 -16.04 24.42 -9.59
C ILE A 349 -17.14 23.71 -8.81
N GLU A 350 -16.76 22.89 -7.81
CA GLU A 350 -17.68 22.10 -7.01
C GLU A 350 -18.42 22.96 -5.97
N LYS A 351 -19.76 23.04 -6.12
CA LYS A 351 -20.66 23.88 -5.31
C LYS A 351 -21.76 23.11 -4.57
N ASN A 352 -21.95 21.82 -4.87
CA ASN A 352 -22.97 21.02 -4.19
C ASN A 352 -22.45 20.47 -2.85
N TYR A 353 -22.80 21.15 -1.75
CA TYR A 353 -22.42 20.76 -0.39
C TYR A 353 -23.50 19.94 0.34
N ASN A 354 -24.71 19.78 -0.22
CA ASN A 354 -25.79 18.98 0.35
C ASN A 354 -25.69 17.55 -0.20
N VAL A 355 -24.79 16.76 0.38
CA VAL A 355 -24.52 15.37 -0.03
C VAL A 355 -24.47 14.51 1.22
N LYS A 356 -25.43 13.60 1.40
CA LYS A 356 -25.45 12.68 2.54
C LYS A 356 -24.47 11.54 2.32
N VAL A 357 -23.43 11.50 3.15
CA VAL A 357 -22.34 10.52 3.11
C VAL A 357 -22.48 9.55 4.28
N LEU A 358 -22.40 8.25 3.97
CA LEU A 358 -22.37 7.16 4.93
C LEU A 358 -21.04 6.40 4.86
N ASP A 359 -20.42 6.16 6.02
CA ASP A 359 -19.46 5.07 6.19
C ASP A 359 -20.09 3.91 6.99
N PRO A 360 -20.31 2.74 6.36
CA PRO A 360 -21.03 1.63 6.99
C PRO A 360 -20.17 0.84 7.99
N SER A 361 -18.91 1.23 8.19
CA SER A 361 -17.97 0.61 9.13
C SER A 361 -16.92 1.65 9.53
N CYS A 362 -17.37 2.76 10.13
CA CYS A 362 -16.61 4.00 10.11
C CYS A 362 -15.32 3.99 10.92
N GLY A 363 -15.12 3.03 11.83
CA GLY A 363 -13.92 2.98 12.67
C GLY A 363 -13.69 4.31 13.38
N SER A 364 -12.51 4.90 13.20
CA SER A 364 -12.13 6.22 13.72
C SER A 364 -12.70 7.42 12.95
N GLY A 365 -13.48 7.19 11.90
CA GLY A 365 -14.21 8.25 11.19
C GLY A 365 -13.38 9.03 10.16
N ILE A 366 -12.22 8.54 9.71
CA ILE A 366 -11.38 9.26 8.75
C ILE A 366 -12.12 9.63 7.44
N PHE A 367 -12.92 8.73 6.87
CA PHE A 367 -13.75 9.03 5.69
C PHE A 367 -14.80 10.11 5.99
N LEU A 368 -15.36 10.10 7.19
CA LEU A 368 -16.39 11.06 7.62
C LEU A 368 -15.80 12.46 7.80
N VAL A 369 -14.65 12.55 8.45
CA VAL A 369 -13.91 13.82 8.65
C VAL A 369 -13.49 14.44 7.32
N GLU A 370 -12.93 13.62 6.44
CA GLU A 370 -12.45 14.07 5.14
C GLU A 370 -13.59 14.43 4.18
N SER A 371 -14.74 13.77 4.32
CA SER A 371 -15.97 14.16 3.62
C SER A 371 -16.50 15.49 4.16
N TYR A 372 -16.57 15.65 5.49
CA TYR A 372 -17.05 16.88 6.12
C TYR A 372 -16.24 18.11 5.68
N LYS A 373 -14.91 18.03 5.68
CA LYS A 373 -14.04 19.12 5.21
C LYS A 373 -14.31 19.49 3.74
N ARG A 374 -14.55 18.51 2.88
CA ARG A 374 -14.90 18.73 1.47
C ARG A 374 -16.25 19.43 1.33
N LEU A 375 -17.24 19.04 2.13
CA LEU A 375 -18.55 19.72 2.14
C LEU A 375 -18.44 21.16 2.64
N VAL A 376 -17.65 21.41 3.69
CA VAL A 376 -17.33 22.79 4.14
C VAL A 376 -16.72 23.57 2.98
N LYS A 377 -15.74 22.99 2.27
CA LYS A 377 -15.11 23.67 1.14
C LYS A 377 -16.08 23.96 -0.01
N ARG A 378 -16.96 23.02 -0.36
CA ARG A 378 -18.00 23.23 -1.37
C ARG A 378 -19.02 24.29 -0.94
N TYR A 379 -19.31 24.40 0.36
CA TYR A 379 -20.12 25.48 0.91
C TYR A 379 -19.43 26.82 0.69
N GLU A 380 -18.14 26.93 1.03
CA GLU A 380 -17.34 28.15 0.80
C GLU A 380 -17.30 28.51 -0.69
N ASN A 381 -17.09 27.53 -1.58
CA ASN A 381 -17.09 27.75 -3.04
C ASN A 381 -18.44 28.28 -3.55
N LYS A 382 -19.56 27.79 -2.98
CA LYS A 382 -20.89 28.24 -3.38
C LYS A 382 -21.20 29.66 -2.90
N HIS A 383 -20.74 30.05 -1.71
CA HIS A 383 -21.05 31.35 -1.11
C HIS A 383 -19.94 32.40 -1.25
N GLN A 384 -18.75 32.00 -1.73
CA GLN A 384 -17.56 32.83 -1.87
C GLN A 384 -17.10 33.48 -0.55
N GLU A 385 -17.34 32.80 0.58
CA GLU A 385 -16.94 33.23 1.92
C GLU A 385 -16.35 32.06 2.71
N LYS A 386 -15.46 32.34 3.66
CA LYS A 386 -14.99 31.32 4.61
C LYS A 386 -16.10 30.96 5.59
N LEU A 387 -16.31 29.67 5.83
CA LEU A 387 -17.34 29.22 6.76
C LEU A 387 -16.79 29.12 8.17
N THR A 388 -17.07 30.14 8.99
CA THR A 388 -16.64 30.22 10.41
C THR A 388 -17.82 30.23 11.40
N ASP A 389 -19.05 30.21 10.89
CA ASP A 389 -20.26 30.19 11.72
C ASP A 389 -20.52 28.78 12.28
N PHE A 390 -20.60 28.69 13.61
CA PHE A 390 -20.74 27.43 14.31
C PHE A 390 -22.05 26.69 14.00
N ASP A 391 -23.17 27.40 13.93
CA ASP A 391 -24.47 26.77 13.72
C ASP A 391 -24.59 26.23 12.30
N LYS A 392 -24.05 26.95 11.32
CA LYS A 392 -23.94 26.46 9.93
C LYS A 392 -23.01 25.25 9.82
N LEU A 393 -21.84 25.27 10.47
CA LEU A 393 -20.92 24.13 10.52
C LEU A 393 -21.57 22.90 11.16
N LYS A 394 -22.21 23.10 12.32
CA LYS A 394 -22.96 22.08 13.06
C LYS A 394 -24.10 21.49 12.21
N LYS A 395 -24.86 22.35 11.52
CA LYS A 395 -25.92 21.91 10.60
C LYS A 395 -25.37 21.08 9.45
N LEU A 396 -24.29 21.55 8.81
CA LEU A 396 -23.66 20.83 7.72
C LEU A 396 -23.17 19.43 8.16
N LEU A 397 -22.56 19.35 9.34
CA LEU A 397 -22.11 18.09 9.94
C LEU A 397 -23.29 17.15 10.21
N THR A 398 -24.31 17.64 10.91
CA THR A 398 -25.44 16.81 11.39
C THR A 398 -26.40 16.38 10.29
N GLU A 399 -26.52 17.13 9.19
CA GLU A 399 -27.43 16.78 8.09
C GLU A 399 -26.79 15.86 7.03
N ASN A 400 -25.45 15.79 6.95
CA ASN A 400 -24.77 15.18 5.82
C ASN A 400 -23.78 14.06 6.18
N ILE A 401 -23.32 13.94 7.43
CA ILE A 401 -22.25 13.01 7.79
C ILE A 401 -22.78 11.92 8.72
N PHE A 402 -22.69 10.66 8.28
CA PHE A 402 -23.24 9.52 9.00
C PHE A 402 -22.27 8.33 9.02
N GLY A 403 -22.25 7.59 10.12
CA GLY A 403 -21.37 6.44 10.30
C GLY A 403 -22.02 5.32 11.10
N ILE A 404 -21.65 4.08 10.82
CA ILE A 404 -22.05 2.91 11.61
C ILE A 404 -20.78 2.20 12.08
N GLU A 405 -20.70 1.88 13.36
CA GLU A 405 -19.56 1.16 13.93
C GLU A 405 -20.02 0.27 15.09
N ILE A 406 -19.60 -0.99 15.12
CA ILE A 406 -20.02 -1.93 16.17
C ILE A 406 -19.26 -1.69 17.49
N ASN A 407 -18.07 -1.10 17.44
CA ASN A 407 -17.24 -0.84 18.60
C ASN A 407 -17.50 0.53 19.25
N SER A 408 -17.83 0.51 20.54
CA SER A 408 -18.15 1.70 21.32
C SER A 408 -16.98 2.66 21.54
N GLN A 409 -15.73 2.20 21.51
CA GLN A 409 -14.57 3.08 21.65
C GLN A 409 -14.21 3.73 20.32
N ALA A 410 -14.20 2.96 19.22
CA ALA A 410 -13.92 3.47 17.88
C ALA A 410 -14.93 4.56 17.47
N ILE A 411 -16.22 4.38 17.77
CA ILE A 411 -17.24 5.39 17.47
C ILE A 411 -17.04 6.69 18.29
N LYS A 412 -16.50 6.59 19.51
CA LYS A 412 -16.07 7.77 20.30
C LYS A 412 -14.87 8.47 19.65
N VAL A 413 -13.95 7.74 19.01
CA VAL A 413 -12.89 8.35 18.21
C VAL A 413 -13.47 9.09 17.00
N ALA A 414 -14.41 8.48 16.27
CA ALA A 414 -15.05 9.11 15.12
C ALA A 414 -15.74 10.44 15.48
N ALA A 415 -16.51 10.46 16.57
CA ALA A 415 -17.12 11.71 17.05
C ALA A 415 -16.04 12.73 17.48
N PHE A 416 -14.96 12.29 18.14
CA PHE A 416 -13.87 13.17 18.55
C PHE A 416 -13.21 13.85 17.35
N SER A 417 -12.90 13.07 16.31
CA SER A 417 -12.26 13.57 15.09
C SER A 417 -13.18 14.52 14.31
N LEU A 418 -14.49 14.28 14.29
CA LEU A 418 -15.47 15.20 13.70
C LEU A 418 -15.59 16.50 14.48
N TYR A 419 -15.57 16.45 15.81
CA TYR A 419 -15.55 17.65 16.65
C TYR A 419 -14.29 18.48 16.39
N LEU A 420 -13.11 17.86 16.36
CA LEU A 420 -11.88 18.58 16.02
C LEU A 420 -11.96 19.23 14.63
N ALA A 421 -12.47 18.52 13.62
CA ALA A 421 -12.63 19.06 12.28
C ALA A 421 -13.61 20.24 12.21
N LEU A 422 -14.63 20.27 13.06
CA LEU A 422 -15.55 21.40 13.22
C LEU A 422 -14.87 22.58 13.93
N VAL A 423 -14.23 22.30 15.06
CA VAL A 423 -13.54 23.27 15.93
C VAL A 423 -12.43 24.01 15.16
N ASP A 424 -11.71 23.30 14.28
CA ASP A 424 -10.63 23.85 13.43
C ASP A 424 -11.07 24.98 12.49
N LYS A 425 -12.38 25.10 12.23
CA LYS A 425 -12.95 26.17 11.38
C LYS A 425 -13.34 27.42 12.15
N LEU A 426 -13.25 27.39 13.48
CA LEU A 426 -13.65 28.49 14.36
C LEU A 426 -12.43 29.26 14.85
N ASP A 427 -12.64 30.48 15.35
CA ASP A 427 -11.63 31.18 16.13
C ASP A 427 -11.45 30.45 17.48
N PRO A 428 -10.24 29.96 17.80
CA PRO A 428 -9.96 29.28 19.06
C PRO A 428 -10.44 30.08 20.29
N LYS A 429 -10.26 31.41 20.29
CA LYS A 429 -10.62 32.25 21.44
C LYS A 429 -12.12 32.25 21.73
N ASP A 430 -12.94 32.00 20.71
CA ASP A 430 -14.39 32.06 20.82
C ASP A 430 -15.02 30.75 21.30
N LEU A 431 -14.29 29.62 21.21
CA LEU A 431 -14.80 28.28 21.52
C LEU A 431 -15.20 28.09 22.98
N TRP A 432 -14.28 28.35 23.91
CA TRP A 432 -14.52 28.13 25.34
C TRP A 432 -14.94 29.41 26.07
N GLN A 433 -14.53 30.59 25.57
CA GLN A 433 -14.72 31.85 26.29
C GLN A 433 -16.13 32.44 26.14
N LYS A 434 -16.89 32.09 25.09
CA LYS A 434 -18.20 32.72 24.79
C LYS A 434 -19.45 31.92 25.21
N LYS A 435 -19.32 30.76 25.88
CA LYS A 435 -20.44 29.89 26.39
C LYS A 435 -21.58 29.56 25.39
N LYS A 436 -21.41 29.82 24.08
CA LYS A 436 -22.47 29.70 23.06
C LYS A 436 -22.36 28.46 22.15
N HIS A 437 -21.24 27.72 22.21
CA HIS A 437 -20.85 26.75 21.19
C HIS A 437 -20.87 25.30 21.72
N ARG A 438 -22.06 24.78 22.07
CA ARG A 438 -22.22 23.37 22.48
C ARG A 438 -22.21 22.43 21.27
N LEU A 439 -21.30 21.47 21.28
CA LEU A 439 -21.15 20.46 20.22
C LEU A 439 -22.45 19.63 20.09
N PRO A 440 -22.77 19.13 18.88
CA PRO A 440 -23.93 18.25 18.68
C PRO A 440 -23.70 16.90 19.34
N ASN A 441 -24.76 16.27 19.87
CA ASN A 441 -24.70 14.87 20.28
C ASN A 441 -24.65 13.98 19.02
N LEU A 442 -23.48 13.45 18.65
CA LEU A 442 -23.33 12.64 17.43
C LEU A 442 -23.61 11.16 17.66
N ILE A 443 -23.28 10.63 18.85
CA ILE A 443 -23.25 9.19 19.12
C ILE A 443 -24.64 8.68 19.51
N ASN A 444 -25.09 7.66 18.79
CA ASN A 444 -26.26 6.85 19.11
C ASN A 444 -25.81 5.46 19.58
N ASN A 445 -25.79 5.26 20.90
CA ASN A 445 -25.52 3.98 21.52
C ASN A 445 -26.53 3.69 22.66
N PRO A 446 -27.54 2.85 22.43
CA PRO A 446 -28.56 2.52 23.41
C PRO A 446 -28.00 1.66 24.55
N TYR A 447 -26.80 1.09 24.38
CA TYR A 447 -26.13 0.28 25.39
C TYR A 447 -25.20 1.12 26.29
N ASP A 448 -24.87 2.35 25.89
CA ASP A 448 -24.04 3.24 26.70
C ASP A 448 -24.89 4.13 27.60
N LYS A 449 -25.02 3.72 28.88
CA LYS A 449 -25.81 4.44 29.89
C LYS A 449 -25.19 5.76 30.34
N SER A 450 -23.93 6.04 30.00
CA SER A 450 -23.27 7.32 30.30
C SER A 450 -23.77 8.46 29.40
N LEU A 451 -24.41 8.13 28.28
CA LEU A 451 -24.96 9.12 27.35
C LEU A 451 -26.23 9.75 27.92
N LYS A 452 -26.19 11.06 28.17
CA LYS A 452 -27.35 11.85 28.63
C LYS A 452 -28.41 12.02 27.54
N GLU A 453 -28.00 12.07 26.28
CA GLU A 453 -28.86 12.27 25.11
C GLU A 453 -28.29 11.48 23.92
N GLN A 454 -29.14 10.90 23.08
CA GLN A 454 -28.72 10.10 21.92
C GLN A 454 -28.58 10.99 20.68
N GLY A 455 -27.56 10.72 19.86
CA GLY A 455 -27.37 11.36 18.56
C GLY A 455 -28.09 10.67 17.40
N HIS A 456 -27.91 11.20 16.19
CA HIS A 456 -28.50 10.67 14.95
C HIS A 456 -27.51 10.52 13.79
N ASN A 457 -26.20 10.64 14.06
CA ASN A 457 -25.16 10.65 13.02
C ASN A 457 -24.28 9.39 13.09
N LEU A 458 -23.82 9.02 14.27
CA LEU A 458 -22.91 7.89 14.47
C LEU A 458 -23.62 6.78 15.25
N PHE A 459 -23.95 5.70 14.57
CA PHE A 459 -24.72 4.59 15.12
C PHE A 459 -23.83 3.46 15.61
N CYS A 460 -23.86 3.19 16.92
CA CYS A 460 -23.16 2.05 17.50
C CYS A 460 -23.97 0.77 17.29
N ARG A 461 -23.87 0.14 16.12
CA ARG A 461 -24.69 -1.00 15.68
C ARG A 461 -23.87 -1.99 14.85
N ASP A 462 -24.39 -3.20 14.73
CA ASP A 462 -24.00 -4.11 13.66
C ASP A 462 -24.68 -3.68 12.36
N THR A 463 -23.90 -3.20 11.41
CA THR A 463 -24.35 -2.77 10.07
C THR A 463 -25.16 -3.83 9.36
N ILE A 464 -24.84 -5.12 9.50
CA ILE A 464 -25.48 -6.21 8.73
C ILE A 464 -26.86 -6.54 9.29
N SER A 465 -27.02 -6.47 10.61
CA SER A 465 -28.31 -6.63 11.29
C SER A 465 -29.35 -5.59 10.84
N LEU A 466 -30.64 -5.90 11.02
CA LEU A 466 -31.74 -4.98 10.67
C LEU A 466 -31.71 -3.75 11.59
N ASN A 467 -31.58 -2.55 11.01
CA ASN A 467 -31.52 -1.29 11.76
C ASN A 467 -32.49 -0.30 11.13
N LYS A 468 -33.80 -0.42 11.43
CA LYS A 468 -34.86 0.39 10.78
C LYS A 468 -34.62 1.90 10.82
N GLU A 469 -34.00 2.41 11.89
CA GLU A 469 -33.68 3.84 12.03
C GLU A 469 -32.65 4.32 10.98
N ILE A 470 -31.75 3.43 10.56
CA ILE A 470 -30.69 3.71 9.59
C ILE A 470 -31.11 3.29 8.18
N ASP A 471 -31.75 2.12 8.06
CA ASP A 471 -32.18 1.52 6.79
C ASP A 471 -33.23 2.41 6.06
N ASN A 472 -33.90 3.32 6.77
CA ASN A 472 -34.86 4.28 6.21
C ASN A 472 -34.21 5.59 5.72
N ILE A 473 -32.91 5.79 5.95
CA ILE A 473 -32.18 6.97 5.49
C ILE A 473 -31.62 6.66 4.10
N GLU A 474 -31.98 7.48 3.11
CA GLU A 474 -31.35 7.43 1.79
C GLU A 474 -30.09 8.31 1.77
N PHE A 475 -28.98 7.72 1.35
CA PHE A 475 -27.68 8.37 1.22
C PHE A 475 -27.30 8.58 -0.24
N ASP A 476 -26.59 9.66 -0.51
CA ASP A 476 -26.09 9.99 -1.86
C ASP A 476 -24.76 9.29 -2.16
N LEU A 477 -23.95 9.03 -1.12
CA LEU A 477 -22.63 8.44 -1.24
C LEU A 477 -22.35 7.48 -0.08
N VAL A 478 -21.89 6.28 -0.40
CA VAL A 478 -21.36 5.31 0.58
C VAL A 478 -19.87 5.09 0.33
N VAL A 479 -19.03 5.41 1.32
CA VAL A 479 -17.56 5.27 1.27
C VAL A 479 -17.05 4.66 2.55
N GLY A 480 -15.97 3.89 2.49
CA GLY A 480 -15.44 3.27 3.70
C GLY A 480 -14.52 2.09 3.46
N ASN A 481 -14.02 1.53 4.57
CA ASN A 481 -13.17 0.34 4.61
C ASN A 481 -13.82 -0.76 5.46
N PRO A 482 -14.71 -1.60 4.86
CA PRO A 482 -15.33 -2.72 5.56
C PRO A 482 -14.33 -3.73 6.16
N PRO A 483 -14.72 -4.45 7.23
CA PRO A 483 -13.83 -5.38 7.91
C PRO A 483 -13.50 -6.63 7.07
N PHE A 484 -12.29 -7.17 7.24
CA PHE A 484 -11.81 -8.37 6.54
C PHE A 484 -11.68 -9.57 7.47
N GLY A 485 -12.15 -10.75 7.03
CA GLY A 485 -11.90 -12.00 7.75
C GLY A 485 -12.85 -13.12 7.41
N THR A 486 -12.46 -14.34 7.79
CA THR A 486 -13.19 -15.59 7.53
C THR A 486 -13.32 -16.48 8.77
N ILE A 487 -12.73 -16.06 9.89
CA ILE A 487 -12.69 -16.78 11.17
C ILE A 487 -13.54 -16.00 12.17
N ASP A 488 -14.23 -16.69 13.08
CA ASP A 488 -15.05 -16.09 14.15
C ASP A 488 -16.10 -15.07 13.68
N LEU A 489 -16.67 -15.29 12.50
CA LEU A 489 -17.72 -14.43 11.92
C LEU A 489 -18.94 -14.36 12.86
N LEU A 490 -19.49 -13.16 13.02
CA LEU A 490 -20.77 -12.90 13.66
C LEU A 490 -21.89 -13.70 12.98
N GLU A 491 -22.90 -14.08 13.76
CA GLU A 491 -24.04 -14.85 13.23
C GLU A 491 -24.82 -14.07 12.17
N SER A 492 -24.96 -12.74 12.33
CA SER A 492 -25.56 -11.86 11.33
C SER A 492 -24.86 -11.94 9.97
N VAL A 493 -23.52 -11.92 9.96
CA VAL A 493 -22.69 -12.06 8.76
C VAL A 493 -22.86 -13.45 8.15
N ARG A 494 -22.86 -14.52 8.96
CA ARG A 494 -23.04 -15.90 8.48
C ARG A 494 -24.41 -16.09 7.84
N ALA A 495 -25.46 -15.70 8.54
CA ALA A 495 -26.84 -15.80 8.08
C ALA A 495 -27.05 -14.99 6.79
N TYR A 496 -26.49 -13.78 6.70
CA TYR A 496 -26.56 -12.96 5.49
C TYR A 496 -25.86 -13.62 4.29
N CYS A 497 -24.66 -14.17 4.50
CA CYS A 497 -23.95 -14.89 3.45
C CYS A 497 -24.70 -16.15 3.01
N ASP A 498 -25.26 -16.91 3.95
CA ASP A 498 -26.03 -18.12 3.65
C ASP A 498 -27.33 -17.77 2.90
N GLN A 499 -28.03 -16.70 3.29
CA GLN A 499 -29.23 -16.19 2.61
C GLN A 499 -28.97 -15.82 1.14
N HIS A 500 -27.83 -15.19 0.85
CA HIS A 500 -27.48 -14.72 -0.49
C HIS A 500 -26.58 -15.69 -1.28
N GLY A 501 -26.20 -16.82 -0.69
CA GLY A 501 -25.28 -17.79 -1.32
C GLY A 501 -23.86 -17.25 -1.54
N PHE A 502 -23.41 -16.31 -0.70
CA PHE A 502 -22.10 -15.69 -0.75
C PHE A 502 -21.06 -16.45 0.08
N ALA A 503 -19.77 -16.16 -0.16
CA ALA A 503 -18.70 -16.75 0.62
C ALA A 503 -18.76 -16.20 2.06
N LYS A 504 -18.40 -17.04 3.05
CA LYS A 504 -18.36 -16.65 4.46
C LYS A 504 -17.16 -15.73 4.72
N GLU A 505 -17.28 -14.48 4.30
CA GLU A 505 -16.28 -13.44 4.45
C GLU A 505 -16.94 -12.10 4.83
N MET A 506 -16.38 -11.44 5.84
CA MET A 506 -16.99 -10.24 6.44
C MET A 506 -17.28 -9.11 5.45
N VAL A 507 -16.44 -8.88 4.45
CA VAL A 507 -16.58 -7.72 3.54
C VAL A 507 -17.78 -7.84 2.60
N LEU A 508 -18.20 -9.06 2.22
CA LEU A 508 -19.21 -9.25 1.16
C LEU A 508 -20.60 -8.69 1.54
N PRO A 509 -21.13 -8.96 2.75
CA PRO A 509 -22.39 -8.36 3.18
C PRO A 509 -22.39 -6.83 3.19
N PHE A 510 -21.27 -6.18 3.54
CA PHE A 510 -21.17 -4.72 3.56
C PHE A 510 -21.29 -4.12 2.16
N LEU A 511 -20.58 -4.69 1.18
CA LEU A 511 -20.69 -4.25 -0.22
C LEU A 511 -22.13 -4.42 -0.73
N HIS A 512 -22.75 -5.57 -0.44
CA HIS A 512 -24.13 -5.83 -0.87
C HIS A 512 -25.14 -4.89 -0.21
N LYS A 513 -25.10 -4.79 1.13
CA LYS A 513 -26.04 -3.99 1.91
C LYS A 513 -25.92 -2.49 1.61
N SER A 514 -24.75 -2.02 1.21
CA SER A 514 -24.55 -0.62 0.80
C SER A 514 -25.48 -0.19 -0.34
N THR A 515 -25.87 -1.11 -1.24
CA THR A 515 -26.85 -0.80 -2.30
C THR A 515 -28.28 -0.57 -1.80
N ASN A 516 -28.57 -0.92 -0.54
CA ASN A 516 -29.86 -0.60 0.10
C ASN A 516 -29.82 0.80 0.71
N PHE A 517 -28.69 1.23 1.27
CA PHE A 517 -28.49 2.59 1.79
C PHE A 517 -28.43 3.64 0.68
N THR A 518 -27.94 3.27 -0.51
CA THR A 518 -27.83 4.19 -1.66
C THR A 518 -28.43 3.60 -2.94
N PRO A 519 -29.77 3.54 -3.07
CA PRO A 519 -30.42 2.98 -4.26
C PRO A 519 -30.22 3.83 -5.52
N ASN A 520 -29.96 5.13 -5.35
CA ASN A 520 -29.81 6.11 -6.44
C ASN A 520 -28.43 6.82 -6.46
N GLY A 521 -27.59 6.61 -5.45
CA GLY A 521 -26.30 7.26 -5.34
C GLY A 521 -25.14 6.36 -5.74
N GLU A 522 -23.96 6.68 -5.22
CA GLU A 522 -22.70 6.06 -5.60
C GLU A 522 -22.05 5.34 -4.41
N ILE A 523 -21.27 4.28 -4.71
CA ILE A 523 -20.57 3.48 -3.70
C ILE A 523 -19.10 3.36 -4.10
N ALA A 524 -18.21 3.62 -3.14
CA ALA A 524 -16.78 3.31 -3.28
C ALA A 524 -16.25 2.65 -2.00
N LEU A 525 -16.04 1.33 -2.06
CA LEU A 525 -15.65 0.54 -0.89
C LEU A 525 -14.39 -0.28 -1.15
N ILE A 526 -13.60 -0.42 -0.10
CA ILE A 526 -12.42 -1.29 -0.08
C ILE A 526 -12.88 -2.75 0.14
N PHE A 527 -12.27 -3.70 -0.56
CA PHE A 527 -12.56 -5.12 -0.42
C PHE A 527 -11.30 -5.99 -0.64
N ASN A 528 -11.36 -7.27 -0.27
CA ASN A 528 -10.23 -8.19 -0.48
C ASN A 528 -10.12 -8.58 -1.96
N THR A 529 -8.94 -8.42 -2.57
CA THR A 529 -8.72 -8.72 -4.00
C THR A 529 -9.14 -10.13 -4.39
N LYS A 530 -9.07 -11.11 -3.47
CA LYS A 530 -9.46 -12.50 -3.78
C LYS A 530 -10.91 -12.63 -4.25
N VAL A 531 -11.78 -11.67 -3.95
CA VAL A 531 -13.16 -11.64 -4.47
C VAL A 531 -13.18 -11.60 -6.00
N LEU A 532 -12.16 -11.00 -6.64
CA LEU A 532 -12.01 -10.97 -8.11
C LEU A 532 -11.46 -12.28 -8.67
N THR A 533 -10.61 -13.00 -7.93
CA THR A 533 -9.81 -14.12 -8.47
C THR A 533 -10.20 -15.51 -7.97
N ASN A 534 -10.94 -15.61 -6.87
CA ASN A 534 -11.32 -16.89 -6.28
C ASN A 534 -12.43 -17.57 -7.09
N THR A 535 -12.20 -18.81 -7.51
CA THR A 535 -13.10 -19.61 -8.35
C THR A 535 -14.05 -20.52 -7.56
N GLY A 536 -14.16 -20.33 -6.24
CA GLY A 536 -15.21 -20.99 -5.46
C GLY A 536 -16.59 -20.47 -5.84
N GLY A 537 -17.58 -21.35 -5.98
CA GLY A 537 -18.93 -20.99 -6.46
C GLY A 537 -19.62 -19.87 -5.67
N THR A 538 -19.35 -19.76 -4.37
CA THR A 538 -19.89 -18.67 -3.54
C THR A 538 -19.26 -17.29 -3.83
N TYR A 539 -18.01 -17.24 -4.29
CA TYR A 539 -17.39 -16.01 -4.81
C TYR A 539 -17.87 -15.71 -6.24
N GLU A 540 -18.13 -16.74 -7.05
CA GLU A 540 -18.76 -16.59 -8.37
C GLU A 540 -20.15 -15.94 -8.26
N ASN A 541 -20.97 -16.39 -7.31
CA ASN A 541 -22.28 -15.79 -7.02
C ASN A 541 -22.17 -14.31 -6.66
N PHE A 542 -21.20 -13.95 -5.83
CA PHE A 542 -20.98 -12.55 -5.46
C PHE A 542 -20.53 -11.70 -6.66
N ARG A 543 -19.61 -12.20 -7.49
CA ARG A 543 -19.21 -11.50 -8.73
C ARG A 543 -20.37 -11.35 -9.70
N LYS A 544 -21.23 -12.37 -9.81
CA LYS A 544 -22.45 -12.30 -10.62
C LYS A 544 -23.29 -11.10 -10.19
N TRP A 545 -23.61 -11.00 -8.90
CA TRP A 545 -24.31 -9.84 -8.36
C TRP A 545 -23.57 -8.51 -8.65
N LEU A 546 -22.28 -8.43 -8.30
CA LEU A 546 -21.53 -7.17 -8.40
C LEU A 546 -21.41 -6.65 -9.84
N PHE A 547 -21.19 -7.52 -10.82
CA PHE A 547 -20.92 -7.10 -12.20
C PHE A 547 -22.13 -7.21 -13.15
N GLN A 548 -23.16 -7.99 -12.80
CA GLN A 548 -24.40 -8.10 -13.60
C GLN A 548 -25.54 -7.26 -13.02
N ASP A 549 -25.75 -7.28 -11.71
CA ASP A 549 -26.88 -6.60 -11.06
C ASP A 549 -26.54 -5.15 -10.68
N CYS A 550 -25.25 -4.79 -10.64
CA CYS A 550 -24.78 -3.43 -10.41
C CYS A 550 -23.97 -2.91 -11.60
N TYR A 551 -23.81 -1.58 -11.67
CA TYR A 551 -22.94 -0.92 -12.63
C TYR A 551 -21.60 -0.58 -11.98
N VAL A 552 -20.58 -1.40 -12.27
CA VAL A 552 -19.20 -1.12 -11.87
C VAL A 552 -18.53 -0.21 -12.90
N GLU A 553 -17.98 0.90 -12.42
CA GLU A 553 -17.27 1.89 -13.24
C GLU A 553 -15.80 1.54 -13.36
N LYS A 554 -15.17 1.28 -12.22
CA LYS A 554 -13.74 1.05 -12.11
C LYS A 554 -13.37 0.21 -10.89
N VAL A 555 -12.27 -0.50 -11.00
CA VAL A 555 -11.69 -1.32 -9.93
C VAL A 555 -10.20 -1.02 -9.82
N PHE A 556 -9.74 -0.69 -8.62
CA PHE A 556 -8.31 -0.56 -8.30
C PHE A 556 -7.86 -1.78 -7.52
N ASN A 557 -6.81 -2.46 -7.97
CA ASN A 557 -6.26 -3.65 -7.35
C ASN A 557 -4.84 -3.40 -6.83
N PHE A 558 -4.72 -3.24 -5.51
CA PHE A 558 -3.43 -2.98 -4.84
C PHE A 558 -2.76 -4.25 -4.31
N SER A 559 -3.19 -5.44 -4.73
CA SER A 559 -2.62 -6.71 -4.24
C SER A 559 -1.13 -6.89 -4.53
N ILE A 560 -0.59 -6.18 -5.53
CA ILE A 560 0.85 -6.13 -5.86
C ILE A 560 1.66 -5.55 -4.70
N LEU A 561 1.07 -4.62 -3.95
CA LEU A 561 1.73 -3.88 -2.87
C LEU A 561 1.61 -4.59 -1.52
N ARG A 562 1.06 -5.82 -1.51
CA ARG A 562 1.00 -6.66 -0.32
C ARG A 562 2.41 -6.96 0.18
N LYS A 563 2.66 -6.76 1.48
CA LYS A 563 3.99 -6.88 2.11
C LYS A 563 5.04 -5.89 1.58
N ALA A 564 4.63 -4.75 1.01
CA ALA A 564 5.57 -3.65 0.78
C ALA A 564 6.35 -3.37 2.07
N LYS A 565 7.67 -3.12 1.95
CA LYS A 565 8.51 -2.85 3.12
C LYS A 565 7.93 -1.66 3.89
N LYS A 566 7.97 -1.70 5.23
CA LYS A 566 7.51 -0.59 6.10
C LYS A 566 8.18 0.77 5.79
N SER A 567 9.29 0.75 5.05
CA SER A 567 10.07 1.91 4.61
C SER A 567 9.79 2.35 3.16
N PHE A 568 8.84 1.72 2.46
CA PHE A 568 8.52 1.95 1.05
C PHE A 568 7.08 2.50 0.89
N GLY A 569 6.92 3.63 0.18
CA GLY A 569 5.62 4.18 -0.25
C GLY A 569 4.76 4.84 0.83
N GLY A 570 5.35 5.38 1.89
CA GLY A 570 4.59 5.91 3.02
C GLY A 570 3.69 4.83 3.65
N GLN A 571 2.89 5.20 4.64
CA GLN A 571 2.03 4.25 5.34
C GLN A 571 0.80 3.79 4.53
N LEU A 572 0.76 3.95 3.20
CA LEU A 572 -0.37 3.60 2.31
C LEU A 572 -0.94 2.20 2.56
N PHE A 573 -0.10 1.26 3.01
CA PHE A 573 -0.50 -0.08 3.46
C PHE A 573 0.29 -0.54 4.69
N GLY A 574 0.78 0.40 5.53
CA GLY A 574 1.89 0.23 6.48
C GLY A 574 1.80 -0.89 7.53
N ASP A 575 0.63 -1.51 7.70
CA ASP A 575 0.44 -2.74 8.49
C ASP A 575 -0.59 -3.72 7.86
N ALA A 576 -1.11 -3.42 6.66
CA ALA A 576 -2.08 -4.27 5.96
C ALA A 576 -1.35 -5.43 5.26
N THR A 577 -1.46 -6.63 5.84
CA THR A 577 -0.83 -7.83 5.29
C THR A 577 -1.68 -8.50 4.19
N GLY A 578 -2.93 -8.07 4.01
CA GLY A 578 -3.88 -8.62 3.05
C GLY A 578 -3.87 -7.86 1.71
N PRO A 579 -4.13 -8.55 0.58
CA PRO A 579 -4.28 -7.90 -0.73
C PRO A 579 -5.64 -7.17 -0.79
N ILE A 580 -5.63 -5.86 -1.00
CA ILE A 580 -6.85 -5.05 -1.07
C ILE A 580 -7.13 -4.51 -2.47
N SER A 581 -8.39 -4.22 -2.74
CA SER A 581 -8.89 -3.54 -3.93
C SER A 581 -9.95 -2.51 -3.54
N ILE A 582 -10.23 -1.55 -4.42
CA ILE A 582 -11.36 -0.61 -4.30
C ILE A 582 -12.27 -0.85 -5.49
N VAL A 583 -13.58 -0.92 -5.25
CA VAL A 583 -14.60 -0.96 -6.30
C VAL A 583 -15.45 0.30 -6.24
N PHE A 584 -15.62 0.95 -7.39
CA PHE A 584 -16.51 2.09 -7.57
C PHE A 584 -17.71 1.63 -8.40
N PHE A 585 -18.89 1.68 -7.82
CA PHE A 585 -20.08 1.13 -8.43
C PHE A 585 -21.36 1.82 -7.94
N ARG A 586 -22.46 1.54 -8.63
CA ARG A 586 -23.81 2.03 -8.30
C ARG A 586 -24.82 0.95 -8.62
N LYS A 587 -25.98 0.98 -7.95
CA LYS A 587 -27.05 -0.01 -8.18
C LYS A 587 -27.69 0.14 -9.56
N LYS A 588 -28.01 1.37 -9.95
CA LYS A 588 -28.67 1.68 -11.22
C LYS A 588 -27.66 1.97 -12.33
N GLN A 589 -27.89 1.45 -13.53
CA GLN A 589 -27.08 1.82 -14.69
C GLN A 589 -27.19 3.31 -15.02
N PRO A 590 -26.10 3.97 -15.43
CA PRO A 590 -26.17 5.34 -15.94
C PRO A 590 -26.90 5.36 -17.29
N LYS A 591 -27.36 6.55 -17.71
CA LYS A 591 -28.07 6.74 -18.98
C LYS A 591 -27.29 6.24 -20.20
N ILE A 592 -25.97 6.39 -20.18
CA ILE A 592 -25.06 5.93 -21.23
C ILE A 592 -24.01 5.04 -20.55
N PRO A 593 -24.21 3.71 -20.55
CA PRO A 593 -23.25 2.79 -19.98
C PRO A 593 -22.02 2.64 -20.91
N SER A 594 -20.84 2.57 -20.30
CA SER A 594 -19.61 2.20 -21.03
C SER A 594 -19.61 0.70 -21.32
N ASP A 595 -19.13 0.29 -22.50
CA ASP A 595 -18.86 -1.11 -22.85
C ASP A 595 -17.63 -1.69 -22.13
N LYS A 596 -16.89 -0.85 -21.40
CA LYS A 596 -15.67 -1.22 -20.67
C LYS A 596 -15.72 -0.85 -19.19
N ILE A 597 -14.89 -1.54 -18.41
CA ILE A 597 -14.59 -1.25 -17.00
C ILE A 597 -13.12 -0.85 -16.91
N ALA A 598 -12.83 0.27 -16.25
CA ALA A 598 -11.45 0.66 -15.99
C ALA A 598 -10.87 -0.19 -14.85
N TYR A 599 -9.75 -0.86 -15.09
CA TYR A 599 -9.08 -1.71 -14.13
C TYR A 599 -7.64 -1.24 -13.93
N TYR A 600 -7.29 -0.93 -12.69
CA TYR A 600 -5.97 -0.43 -12.33
C TYR A 600 -5.26 -1.47 -11.48
N ALA A 601 -4.03 -1.84 -11.83
CA ALA A 601 -3.21 -2.82 -11.09
C ALA A 601 -1.78 -2.31 -10.90
N PRO A 602 -1.58 -1.27 -10.06
CA PRO A 602 -0.37 -0.49 -10.04
C PRO A 602 0.87 -1.24 -9.55
N LYS A 603 1.96 -1.11 -10.33
CA LYS A 603 3.26 -1.77 -10.11
C LYS A 603 4.30 -0.82 -9.56
N THR A 604 3.92 -0.02 -8.56
CA THR A 604 4.80 0.96 -7.94
C THR A 604 5.84 0.27 -7.06
N PHE A 605 7.07 0.17 -7.58
CA PHE A 605 8.25 -0.25 -6.81
C PHE A 605 9.38 0.80 -6.84
N ILE A 606 9.11 1.95 -7.46
CA ILE A 606 9.95 3.14 -7.38
C ILE A 606 9.40 3.99 -6.25
N LYS A 607 10.22 4.13 -5.19
CA LYS A 607 9.99 5.12 -4.16
C LYS A 607 10.42 6.44 -4.78
N SER A 608 9.49 7.39 -4.95
CA SER A 608 9.86 8.75 -5.30
C SER A 608 9.86 9.63 -4.04
N ASN A 609 10.72 10.65 -3.99
CA ASN A 609 10.97 11.47 -2.79
C ASN A 609 10.08 12.68 -2.72
N ILE A 610 9.42 12.96 -3.84
CA ILE A 610 8.35 13.94 -3.94
C ILE A 610 7.19 13.52 -3.07
N ILE A 611 6.90 12.21 -3.04
CA ILE A 611 5.62 11.75 -2.51
C ILE A 611 5.72 10.43 -1.77
N ASP A 612 5.16 10.40 -0.57
CA ASP A 612 4.88 9.21 0.22
C ASP A 612 3.78 8.36 -0.48
N GLY A 613 3.94 7.94 -1.75
CA GLY A 613 2.81 7.56 -2.62
C GLY A 613 2.95 6.49 -3.72
N LEU A 614 1.80 6.09 -4.27
CA LEU A 614 1.58 5.14 -5.36
C LEU A 614 1.71 5.82 -6.73
N SER A 615 2.54 5.29 -7.62
CA SER A 615 2.60 5.71 -9.04
C SER A 615 1.91 4.68 -9.92
N ILE A 616 0.88 5.11 -10.63
CA ILE A 616 0.10 4.36 -11.61
C ILE A 616 0.60 4.78 -12.99
N ASP A 617 1.38 3.93 -13.65
CA ASP A 617 1.82 4.22 -15.01
C ASP A 617 0.81 3.73 -16.06
N PHE A 618 1.00 4.12 -17.31
CA PHE A 618 0.09 3.77 -18.40
C PHE A 618 -0.07 2.25 -18.61
N THR A 619 0.86 1.41 -18.12
CA THR A 619 0.75 -0.05 -18.22
C THR A 619 -0.15 -0.64 -17.12
N ASP A 620 -0.37 0.11 -16.04
CA ASP A 620 -1.17 -0.30 -14.90
C ASP A 620 -2.68 -0.12 -15.12
N LEU A 621 -3.09 0.74 -16.07
CA LEU A 621 -4.49 0.95 -16.46
C LEU A 621 -4.86 0.09 -17.67
N LYS A 622 -5.88 -0.76 -17.49
CA LYS A 622 -6.50 -1.55 -18.56
C LYS A 622 -7.99 -1.24 -18.67
N TYR A 623 -8.51 -1.11 -19.88
CA TYR A 623 -9.94 -1.01 -20.13
C TYR A 623 -10.48 -2.39 -20.53
N LEU A 624 -11.15 -3.06 -19.59
CA LEU A 624 -11.62 -4.44 -19.77
C LEU A 624 -13.01 -4.48 -20.39
N PRO A 625 -13.31 -5.39 -21.34
CA PRO A 625 -14.65 -5.56 -21.87
C PRO A 625 -15.65 -5.92 -20.77
N ARG A 626 -16.73 -5.15 -20.66
CA ARG A 626 -17.76 -5.35 -19.62
C ARG A 626 -18.41 -6.72 -19.70
N GLU A 627 -18.67 -7.21 -20.92
CA GLU A 627 -19.22 -8.55 -21.18
C GLU A 627 -18.34 -9.65 -20.57
N GLU A 628 -17.02 -9.55 -20.73
CA GLU A 628 -16.09 -10.52 -20.15
C GLU A 628 -16.02 -10.39 -18.62
N CYS A 629 -16.05 -9.17 -18.08
CA CYS A 629 -16.11 -8.93 -16.64
C CYS A 629 -17.40 -9.47 -15.99
N GLN A 630 -18.48 -9.57 -16.74
CA GLN A 630 -19.76 -10.14 -16.30
C GLN A 630 -19.73 -11.67 -16.21
N ASN A 631 -18.76 -12.34 -16.85
CA ASN A 631 -18.56 -13.78 -16.69
C ASN A 631 -17.91 -14.07 -15.33
N PRO A 632 -18.63 -14.67 -14.36
CA PRO A 632 -18.09 -14.88 -13.01
C PRO A 632 -16.91 -15.87 -12.98
N LYS A 633 -16.70 -16.66 -14.03
CA LYS A 633 -15.58 -17.61 -14.18
C LYS A 633 -14.39 -17.04 -14.95
N SER A 634 -14.49 -15.79 -15.41
CA SER A 634 -13.42 -15.17 -16.18
C SER A 634 -12.13 -15.05 -15.36
N MET A 635 -11.00 -15.29 -16.02
CA MET A 635 -9.67 -15.05 -15.47
C MET A 635 -9.14 -13.65 -15.84
N ILE A 636 -9.95 -12.81 -16.49
CA ILE A 636 -9.52 -11.50 -17.00
C ILE A 636 -8.94 -10.61 -15.89
N TRP A 637 -9.53 -10.64 -14.69
CA TRP A 637 -9.05 -9.88 -13.54
C TRP A 637 -7.61 -10.25 -13.15
N LYS A 638 -7.28 -11.54 -13.23
CA LYS A 638 -5.96 -12.06 -12.89
C LYS A 638 -4.96 -11.84 -14.02
N ILE A 639 -5.38 -11.95 -15.27
CA ILE A 639 -4.53 -11.74 -16.45
C ILE A 639 -4.19 -10.26 -16.60
N ALA A 640 -5.20 -9.38 -16.60
CA ALA A 640 -5.03 -7.93 -16.70
C ALA A 640 -4.24 -7.33 -15.53
N MET A 641 -4.09 -8.08 -14.44
CA MET A 641 -3.24 -7.69 -13.32
C MET A 641 -1.77 -7.65 -13.72
N TRP A 642 -1.29 -8.51 -14.62
CA TRP A 642 0.13 -8.63 -14.97
C TRP A 642 0.42 -8.52 -16.47
N GLY A 643 -0.58 -8.74 -17.32
CA GLY A 643 -0.48 -8.71 -18.78
C GLY A 643 -1.54 -7.85 -19.45
N GLY A 644 -1.54 -7.86 -20.77
CA GLY A 644 -2.47 -7.17 -21.66
C GLY A 644 -3.47 -8.10 -22.36
N MET A 645 -4.08 -7.59 -23.44
CA MET A 645 -5.03 -8.35 -24.25
C MET A 645 -4.36 -9.44 -25.08
N TYR A 646 -3.08 -9.26 -25.44
CA TYR A 646 -2.29 -10.30 -26.08
C TYR A 646 -2.17 -11.53 -25.16
N ASP A 647 -1.80 -11.30 -23.89
CA ASP A 647 -1.68 -12.36 -22.89
C ASP A 647 -3.02 -13.06 -22.65
N TRP A 648 -4.12 -12.31 -22.63
CA TRP A 648 -5.47 -12.88 -22.57
C TRP A 648 -5.76 -13.83 -23.75
N GLY A 649 -5.43 -13.41 -24.97
CA GLY A 649 -5.61 -14.23 -26.18
C GLY A 649 -4.77 -15.52 -26.13
N LEU A 650 -3.50 -15.40 -25.77
CA LEU A 650 -2.58 -16.54 -25.64
C LEU A 650 -3.04 -17.52 -24.56
N VAL A 651 -3.37 -17.04 -23.36
CA VAL A 651 -3.86 -17.89 -22.26
C VAL A 651 -5.17 -18.57 -22.63
N LYS A 652 -6.10 -17.87 -23.29
CA LYS A 652 -7.36 -18.46 -23.78
C LYS A 652 -7.10 -19.56 -24.83
N ARG A 653 -6.17 -19.34 -25.77
CA ARG A 653 -5.75 -20.34 -26.76
C ARG A 653 -5.16 -21.59 -26.10
N LEU A 654 -4.36 -21.42 -25.05
CA LEU A 654 -3.80 -22.51 -24.26
C LEU A 654 -4.85 -23.26 -23.44
N LEU A 655 -5.81 -22.56 -22.84
CA LEU A 655 -6.91 -23.17 -22.07
C LEU A 655 -7.90 -23.95 -22.93
N ASN A 656 -8.04 -23.59 -24.21
CA ASN A 656 -8.93 -24.27 -25.16
C ASN A 656 -8.38 -25.61 -25.69
N GLN A 657 -7.16 -25.99 -25.32
CA GLN A 657 -6.61 -27.30 -25.67
C GLN A 657 -7.44 -28.42 -25.04
N GLN A 658 -7.67 -29.50 -25.80
CA GLN A 658 -8.52 -30.61 -25.34
C GLN A 658 -7.91 -31.34 -24.13
N ASN A 659 -6.58 -31.47 -24.12
CA ASN A 659 -5.84 -32.20 -23.10
C ASN A 659 -5.10 -31.24 -22.16
N ASN A 660 -5.06 -31.60 -20.88
CA ASN A 660 -4.38 -30.87 -19.82
C ASN A 660 -3.74 -31.85 -18.82
N VAL A 661 -2.99 -31.35 -17.85
CA VAL A 661 -2.37 -32.21 -16.82
C VAL A 661 -3.41 -33.08 -16.11
N GLY A 662 -4.62 -32.55 -15.89
CA GLY A 662 -5.73 -33.30 -15.27
C GLY A 662 -6.22 -34.48 -16.13
N THR A 663 -6.33 -34.34 -17.44
CA THR A 663 -6.70 -35.46 -18.34
C THR A 663 -5.53 -36.40 -18.55
N TYR A 664 -4.32 -35.87 -18.76
CA TYR A 664 -3.10 -36.67 -18.96
C TYR A 664 -2.81 -37.58 -17.76
N THR A 665 -3.00 -37.10 -16.53
CA THR A 665 -2.83 -37.93 -15.33
C THR A 665 -3.82 -39.09 -15.26
N LYS A 666 -5.07 -38.88 -15.71
CA LYS A 666 -6.08 -39.96 -15.81
C LYS A 666 -5.70 -40.97 -16.89
N GLU A 667 -5.37 -40.51 -18.09
CA GLU A 667 -5.02 -41.35 -19.24
C GLU A 667 -3.78 -42.22 -18.98
N ASN A 668 -2.81 -41.69 -18.22
CA ASN A 668 -1.55 -42.37 -17.92
C ASN A 668 -1.54 -43.06 -16.54
N ASN A 669 -2.70 -43.22 -15.89
CA ASN A 669 -2.83 -43.85 -14.56
C ASN A 669 -1.92 -43.25 -13.48
N ILE A 670 -1.65 -41.94 -13.56
CA ILE A 670 -0.82 -41.21 -12.61
C ILE A 670 -1.67 -40.84 -11.40
N LYS A 671 -1.41 -41.49 -10.27
CA LYS A 671 -2.10 -41.19 -9.01
C LYS A 671 -1.51 -39.93 -8.40
N PHE A 672 -2.33 -39.04 -7.86
CA PHE A 672 -1.83 -37.83 -7.19
C PHE A 672 -2.54 -37.56 -5.88
N ASN A 673 -1.83 -37.01 -4.90
CA ASN A 673 -2.40 -36.58 -3.62
C ASN A 673 -1.45 -35.62 -2.90
N VAL A 674 -1.99 -34.86 -1.95
CA VAL A 674 -1.19 -34.07 -1.03
C VAL A 674 -0.72 -34.94 0.14
N GLY A 675 0.38 -34.54 0.76
CA GLY A 675 0.97 -35.27 1.88
C GLY A 675 0.26 -35.07 3.22
N LEU A 676 0.98 -35.28 4.32
CA LEU A 676 0.42 -35.26 5.68
C LEU A 676 0.32 -33.85 6.33
N GLN A 677 -0.45 -33.75 7.40
CA GLN A 677 -0.57 -32.54 8.24
C GLN A 677 -0.21 -32.85 9.70
N PRO A 678 0.67 -32.03 10.33
CA PRO A 678 0.95 -32.16 11.76
C PRO A 678 -0.27 -31.81 12.60
N ILE A 679 -0.31 -32.30 13.85
CA ILE A 679 -1.33 -31.89 14.83
C ILE A 679 -1.19 -30.40 15.17
N ASN A 680 -2.30 -29.79 15.56
CA ASN A 680 -2.39 -28.41 16.02
C ASN A 680 -3.40 -28.31 17.18
N LYS A 681 -3.53 -27.13 17.80
CA LYS A 681 -4.44 -26.90 18.93
C LYS A 681 -5.91 -27.23 18.64
N SER A 682 -6.34 -27.12 17.39
CA SER A 682 -7.72 -27.46 16.95
C SER A 682 -7.89 -28.93 16.59
N THR A 683 -6.88 -29.78 16.80
CA THR A 683 -6.95 -31.20 16.45
C THR A 683 -7.67 -31.95 17.58
N GLU A 684 -8.91 -32.37 17.31
CA GLU A 684 -9.70 -33.16 18.27
C GLU A 684 -9.40 -34.66 18.18
N LYS A 685 -9.21 -35.18 16.95
CA LYS A 685 -9.00 -36.61 16.68
C LYS A 685 -7.70 -36.84 15.92
N PRO A 686 -6.57 -37.02 16.61
CA PRO A 686 -5.29 -37.32 15.98
C PRO A 686 -5.27 -38.73 15.39
N ILE A 687 -4.54 -38.91 14.29
CA ILE A 687 -4.34 -40.18 13.59
C ILE A 687 -2.95 -40.71 13.97
N VAL A 688 -2.89 -41.92 14.50
CA VAL A 688 -1.63 -42.62 14.81
C VAL A 688 -1.27 -43.56 13.67
N ASP A 689 -0.06 -43.45 13.11
CA ASP A 689 0.47 -44.32 12.05
C ASP A 689 1.97 -44.58 12.27
N ASN A 690 2.29 -45.78 12.78
CA ASN A 690 3.65 -46.18 13.09
C ASN A 690 4.47 -46.51 11.84
N GLU A 691 3.83 -46.97 10.76
CA GLU A 691 4.52 -47.31 9.51
C GLU A 691 5.08 -46.05 8.84
N ILE A 692 4.28 -44.99 8.79
CA ILE A 692 4.70 -43.70 8.24
C ILE A 692 5.85 -43.10 9.05
N SER A 693 5.83 -43.24 10.38
CA SER A 693 6.88 -42.73 11.27
C SER A 693 8.28 -43.27 10.93
N LEU A 694 8.35 -44.50 10.41
CA LEU A 694 9.61 -45.15 10.01
C LEU A 694 10.10 -44.74 8.61
N MET A 695 9.24 -44.13 7.80
CA MET A 695 9.62 -43.70 6.45
C MET A 695 10.51 -42.45 6.48
N LYS A 696 11.32 -42.27 5.43
CA LYS A 696 12.03 -41.02 5.18
C LYS A 696 11.04 -39.91 4.86
N PHE A 697 11.37 -38.70 5.28
CA PHE A 697 10.58 -37.49 5.08
C PHE A 697 11.36 -36.44 4.30
N ILE A 698 10.70 -35.70 3.42
CA ILE A 698 11.28 -34.53 2.76
C ILE A 698 10.50 -33.26 3.09
N ARG A 699 11.24 -32.26 3.56
CA ARG A 699 10.74 -30.90 3.75
C ARG A 699 10.62 -30.18 2.39
N PRO A 700 9.57 -29.36 2.17
CA PRO A 700 9.43 -28.58 0.94
C PRO A 700 10.67 -27.76 0.57
N GLU A 701 11.37 -27.17 1.53
CA GLU A 701 12.55 -26.33 1.29
C GLU A 701 13.75 -27.12 0.74
N ARG A 702 13.79 -28.44 0.96
CA ARG A 702 14.86 -29.33 0.50
C ARG A 702 14.63 -29.91 -0.89
N ILE A 703 13.43 -29.77 -1.45
CA ILE A 703 13.14 -30.20 -2.82
C ILE A 703 13.84 -29.24 -3.80
N GLN A 704 14.62 -29.83 -4.71
CA GLN A 704 15.35 -29.15 -5.77
C GLN A 704 14.53 -29.17 -7.08
N ARG A 705 14.84 -28.27 -8.02
CA ARG A 705 14.18 -28.26 -9.34
C ARG A 705 14.63 -29.46 -10.17
N PHE A 706 13.73 -29.95 -11.02
CA PHE A 706 13.88 -31.09 -11.94
C PHE A 706 14.08 -32.46 -11.29
N TYR A 707 15.01 -32.60 -10.35
CA TYR A 707 15.37 -33.87 -9.69
C TYR A 707 15.71 -33.64 -8.22
N THR A 708 15.38 -34.60 -7.34
CA THR A 708 15.81 -34.55 -5.93
C THR A 708 16.31 -35.91 -5.48
N ASP A 709 17.54 -35.90 -4.97
CA ASP A 709 18.26 -37.07 -4.51
C ASP A 709 17.88 -37.47 -3.07
N GLU A 710 18.08 -38.74 -2.72
CA GLU A 710 17.78 -39.26 -1.38
C GLU A 710 18.63 -38.62 -0.26
N SER A 711 19.80 -38.06 -0.60
CA SER A 711 20.64 -37.28 0.32
C SER A 711 19.93 -36.07 0.94
N TYR A 712 18.85 -35.56 0.33
CA TYR A 712 18.05 -34.46 0.87
C TYR A 712 17.02 -34.89 1.92
N PHE A 713 16.79 -36.19 2.07
CA PHE A 713 15.76 -36.71 2.97
C PHE A 713 16.21 -36.62 4.45
N SER A 714 15.22 -36.57 5.33
CA SER A 714 15.39 -36.56 6.78
C SER A 714 14.46 -37.56 7.44
N ASN A 715 14.52 -37.66 8.78
CA ASN A 715 13.55 -38.41 9.56
C ASN A 715 12.22 -37.65 9.71
N MET A 716 11.17 -38.34 10.18
CA MET A 716 9.85 -37.77 10.34
C MET A 716 9.79 -36.61 11.35
N ASN A 717 10.68 -36.56 12.35
CA ASN A 717 10.73 -35.48 13.34
C ASN A 717 11.05 -34.13 12.70
N SER A 718 11.69 -34.14 11.53
CA SER A 718 11.84 -32.94 10.71
C SER A 718 10.50 -32.35 10.23
N LEU A 719 9.36 -33.04 10.31
CA LEU A 719 8.05 -32.41 10.12
C LEU A 719 7.84 -31.20 11.07
N LEU A 720 8.42 -31.26 12.27
CA LEU A 720 8.31 -30.21 13.29
C LEU A 720 9.30 -29.09 12.98
N LYS A 721 8.77 -27.89 12.71
CA LYS A 721 9.57 -26.70 12.36
C LYS A 721 9.17 -25.48 13.18
N ASN A 722 7.87 -25.20 13.27
CA ASN A 722 7.39 -24.00 13.95
C ASN A 722 7.27 -24.27 15.47
N ARG A 723 7.46 -23.21 16.28
CA ARG A 723 7.46 -23.31 17.75
C ARG A 723 6.12 -23.81 18.31
N GLU A 724 5.00 -23.42 17.69
CA GLU A 724 3.66 -23.75 18.17
C GLU A 724 3.30 -25.23 17.96
N THR A 725 3.64 -25.79 16.81
CA THR A 725 3.54 -27.20 16.48
C THR A 725 4.49 -28.00 17.36
N ILE A 726 5.76 -27.58 17.53
CA ILE A 726 6.67 -28.24 18.48
C ILE A 726 6.04 -28.29 19.87
N LYS A 727 5.54 -27.16 20.40
CA LYS A 727 4.85 -27.11 21.70
C LYS A 727 3.63 -28.03 21.75
N THR A 728 2.86 -28.12 20.66
CA THR A 728 1.70 -29.02 20.57
C THR A 728 2.14 -30.48 20.70
N TYR A 729 3.24 -30.88 20.07
CA TYR A 729 3.77 -32.24 20.16
C TYR A 729 4.46 -32.54 21.50
N LEU A 730 5.21 -31.60 22.07
CA LEU A 730 5.78 -31.72 23.42
C LEU A 730 4.68 -31.99 24.45
N ASN A 731 3.60 -31.21 24.38
CA ASN A 731 2.42 -31.41 25.23
C ASN A 731 1.73 -32.75 24.95
N TYR A 732 1.60 -33.15 23.68
CA TYR A 732 0.94 -34.40 23.32
C TYR A 732 1.68 -35.64 23.84
N TYR A 733 3.02 -35.63 23.76
CA TYR A 733 3.87 -36.73 24.25
C TYR A 733 4.30 -36.57 25.70
N SER A 734 3.91 -35.49 26.38
CA SER A 734 4.28 -35.18 27.77
C SER A 734 5.81 -35.14 27.99
N VAL A 735 6.55 -34.49 27.09
CA VAL A 735 8.01 -34.31 27.19
C VAL A 735 8.39 -32.83 27.16
N GLU A 736 9.53 -32.48 27.77
CA GLU A 736 9.95 -31.08 27.93
C GLU A 736 10.75 -30.54 26.75
N THR A 737 11.59 -31.38 26.12
CA THR A 737 12.47 -30.95 25.04
C THR A 737 12.22 -31.70 23.72
N ILE A 738 12.63 -31.09 22.60
CA ILE A 738 12.49 -31.69 21.27
C ILE A 738 13.34 -32.95 21.11
N TYR A 739 14.41 -33.10 21.91
CA TYR A 739 15.32 -34.24 21.88
C TYR A 739 14.70 -35.49 22.51
N ASP A 740 13.72 -35.31 23.39
CA ASP A 740 13.00 -36.38 24.07
C ASP A 740 11.81 -36.89 23.25
N LEU A 741 11.50 -36.27 22.11
CA LEU A 741 10.38 -36.68 21.28
C LEU A 741 10.66 -38.01 20.58
N PRO A 742 9.70 -38.95 20.61
CA PRO A 742 9.81 -40.19 19.82
C PRO A 742 9.73 -39.87 18.31
N PRO A 743 10.00 -40.88 17.45
CA PRO A 743 9.67 -40.79 16.04
C PRO A 743 8.21 -40.38 15.84
N ILE A 744 7.98 -39.23 15.21
CA ILE A 744 6.64 -38.66 15.09
C ILE A 744 5.71 -39.60 14.31
N ASN A 745 4.76 -40.19 15.02
CA ASN A 745 3.77 -41.14 14.50
C ASN A 745 2.33 -40.61 14.56
N VAL A 746 2.13 -39.36 15.01
CA VAL A 746 0.80 -38.77 15.21
C VAL A 746 0.59 -37.58 14.29
N PHE A 747 -0.55 -37.54 13.60
CA PHE A 747 -0.85 -36.57 12.56
C PHE A 747 -2.30 -36.09 12.64
N ARG A 748 -2.57 -34.86 12.21
CA ARG A 748 -3.95 -34.36 12.05
C ARG A 748 -4.66 -35.03 10.88
N ARG A 749 -3.92 -35.20 9.79
CA ARG A 749 -4.43 -35.77 8.53
C ARG A 749 -3.32 -36.49 7.81
N ILE A 750 -3.64 -37.65 7.26
CA ILE A 750 -2.77 -38.41 6.37
C ILE A 750 -3.55 -38.63 5.08
N THR A 751 -3.05 -38.11 3.98
CA THR A 751 -3.61 -38.33 2.64
C THR A 751 -2.57 -38.98 1.74
N GLY A 752 -3.03 -39.85 0.84
CA GLY A 752 -2.16 -40.43 -0.17
C GLY A 752 -1.10 -41.40 0.34
N LYS A 753 -1.33 -42.15 1.43
CA LYS A 753 -0.38 -43.16 1.95
C LYS A 753 0.11 -44.13 0.86
N ASN A 754 -0.76 -44.48 -0.08
CA ASN A 754 -0.45 -45.34 -1.25
C ASN A 754 0.47 -44.69 -2.31
N ILE A 755 0.74 -43.38 -2.22
CA ILE A 755 1.57 -42.61 -3.15
C ILE A 755 3.01 -42.47 -2.64
N PHE A 756 3.26 -42.57 -1.33
CA PHE A 756 4.61 -42.46 -0.76
C PHE A 756 5.62 -43.52 -1.21
N PRO A 757 5.23 -44.75 -1.58
CA PRO A 757 6.15 -45.67 -2.25
C PRO A 757 6.42 -45.14 -3.66
N GLY A 758 7.63 -44.63 -3.91
CA GLY A 758 8.04 -44.05 -5.21
C GLY A 758 8.11 -45.09 -6.33
N PRO A 759 8.49 -44.70 -7.56
CA PRO A 759 8.93 -43.36 -7.97
C PRO A 759 7.78 -42.35 -8.09
N MET A 760 8.11 -41.06 -7.98
CA MET A 760 7.11 -39.98 -8.03
C MET A 760 7.68 -38.66 -8.58
N LEU A 761 6.79 -37.76 -8.96
CA LEU A 761 7.09 -36.35 -9.21
C LEU A 761 6.49 -35.54 -8.04
N LEU A 762 7.32 -34.72 -7.39
CA LEU A 762 6.89 -33.80 -6.35
C LEU A 762 6.72 -32.41 -6.93
N ALA A 763 5.52 -31.83 -6.80
CA ALA A 763 5.25 -30.44 -7.09
C ALA A 763 5.14 -29.66 -5.77
N LYS A 764 6.06 -28.73 -5.54
CA LYS A 764 5.95 -27.83 -4.38
C LYS A 764 4.80 -26.85 -4.61
N GLU A 765 4.01 -26.60 -3.57
CA GLU A 765 3.08 -25.46 -3.62
C GLU A 765 3.87 -24.14 -3.73
N GLY A 766 4.98 -23.99 -2.99
CA GLY A 766 5.85 -22.80 -3.03
C GLY A 766 7.02 -22.94 -4.02
N PHE A 767 7.80 -21.87 -4.15
CA PHE A 767 8.88 -21.78 -5.15
C PHE A 767 10.25 -22.24 -4.63
N LYS A 768 11.19 -22.52 -5.55
CA LYS A 768 12.63 -22.68 -5.29
C LYS A 768 13.35 -21.60 -6.08
N ASN A 769 14.12 -20.73 -5.40
CA ASN A 769 14.82 -19.60 -6.03
C ASN A 769 13.90 -18.76 -6.94
N ASN A 770 12.68 -18.46 -6.46
CA ASN A 770 11.63 -17.74 -7.19
C ASN A 770 11.10 -18.43 -8.47
N GLN A 771 11.39 -19.71 -8.67
CA GLN A 771 10.94 -20.50 -9.81
C GLN A 771 10.02 -21.65 -9.39
N LEU A 772 9.19 -22.10 -10.34
CA LEU A 772 8.44 -23.35 -10.24
C LEU A 772 9.39 -24.50 -9.90
N CYS A 773 8.88 -25.46 -9.12
CA CYS A 773 9.68 -26.57 -8.64
C CYS A 773 8.87 -27.85 -8.68
N PHE A 774 9.03 -28.52 -9.81
CA PHE A 774 8.60 -29.89 -10.05
C PHE A 774 9.85 -30.77 -10.06
N SER A 775 9.83 -31.85 -9.28
CA SER A 775 11.03 -32.65 -9.02
C SER A 775 10.77 -34.14 -9.11
N PHE A 776 11.48 -34.81 -10.00
CA PHE A 776 11.45 -36.26 -10.08
C PHE A 776 12.22 -36.86 -8.90
N VAL A 777 11.59 -37.80 -8.22
CA VAL A 777 12.13 -38.51 -7.05
C VAL A 777 11.99 -40.02 -7.28
N PRO A 778 13.11 -40.74 -7.49
CA PRO A 778 13.04 -42.17 -7.79
C PRO A 778 12.81 -43.04 -6.55
N HIS A 779 12.89 -42.47 -5.35
CA HIS A 779 12.82 -43.17 -4.06
C HIS A 779 11.49 -42.94 -3.33
N SER A 780 11.18 -43.82 -2.39
CA SER A 780 10.04 -43.66 -1.48
C SER A 780 10.30 -42.57 -0.45
N VAL A 781 9.38 -41.61 -0.33
CA VAL A 781 9.51 -40.50 0.61
C VAL A 781 8.15 -39.96 1.01
N VAL A 782 8.02 -39.56 2.26
CA VAL A 782 6.84 -38.88 2.81
C VAL A 782 7.05 -37.38 2.74
N TYR A 783 5.98 -36.65 2.46
CA TYR A 783 5.96 -35.19 2.38
C TYR A 783 4.72 -34.65 3.07
N ASN A 784 4.70 -33.34 3.35
CA ASN A 784 3.55 -32.68 3.96
C ASN A 784 2.53 -32.18 2.92
N SER A 785 1.39 -31.68 3.38
CA SER A 785 0.30 -31.19 2.54
C SER A 785 0.60 -29.94 1.69
N THR A 786 1.80 -29.35 1.80
CA THR A 786 2.24 -28.25 0.92
C THR A 786 3.01 -28.75 -0.31
N ILE A 787 3.00 -30.07 -0.53
CA ILE A 787 3.56 -30.75 -1.70
C ILE A 787 2.47 -31.64 -2.29
N LEU A 788 2.33 -31.59 -3.60
CA LEU A 788 1.50 -32.49 -4.39
C LEU A 788 2.41 -33.54 -5.03
N GLY A 789 2.23 -34.81 -4.68
CA GLY A 789 2.96 -35.90 -5.31
C GLY A 789 2.14 -36.54 -6.44
N PHE A 790 2.82 -36.89 -7.53
CA PHE A 790 2.31 -37.67 -8.65
C PHE A 790 3.07 -38.98 -8.73
N LYS A 791 2.41 -40.11 -8.53
CA LYS A 791 2.98 -41.46 -8.59
C LYS A 791 2.62 -42.14 -9.89
N SER A 792 3.64 -42.70 -10.53
CA SER A 792 3.51 -43.60 -11.67
C SER A 792 4.77 -44.46 -11.77
N ASP A 793 4.63 -45.72 -12.13
CA ASP A 793 5.77 -46.60 -12.43
C ASP A 793 6.45 -46.21 -13.75
N ASN A 794 5.76 -45.44 -14.60
CA ASN A 794 6.32 -44.86 -15.81
C ASN A 794 7.17 -43.61 -15.48
N LYS A 795 8.46 -43.83 -15.24
CA LYS A 795 9.44 -42.77 -14.99
C LYS A 795 9.48 -41.73 -16.12
N ALA A 796 9.32 -42.15 -17.37
CA ALA A 796 9.37 -41.23 -18.51
C ALA A 796 8.21 -40.22 -18.50
N SER A 797 7.01 -40.65 -18.09
CA SER A 797 5.87 -39.73 -17.92
C SER A 797 6.11 -38.72 -16.80
N LEU A 798 6.76 -39.12 -15.70
CA LEU A 798 7.09 -38.23 -14.59
C LEU A 798 8.17 -37.21 -14.96
N ARG A 799 9.20 -37.64 -15.70
CA ARG A 799 10.27 -36.77 -16.22
C ARG A 799 9.76 -35.79 -17.27
N PHE A 800 8.91 -36.25 -18.18
CA PHE A 800 8.21 -35.38 -19.14
C PHE A 800 7.44 -34.27 -18.43
N LEU A 801 6.61 -34.61 -17.44
CA LEU A 801 5.89 -33.62 -16.65
C LEU A 801 6.84 -32.68 -15.89
N SER A 802 7.95 -33.19 -15.35
CA SER A 802 8.98 -32.37 -14.68
C SER A 802 9.61 -31.36 -15.64
N ALA A 803 10.03 -31.79 -16.83
CA ALA A 803 10.62 -30.91 -17.84
C ALA A 803 9.64 -29.83 -18.30
N LEU A 804 8.40 -30.24 -18.59
CA LEU A 804 7.36 -29.34 -19.10
C LEU A 804 6.91 -28.31 -18.05
N LEU A 805 6.65 -28.74 -16.81
CA LEU A 805 6.09 -27.88 -15.76
C LEU A 805 7.12 -26.94 -15.12
N ASN A 806 8.43 -27.22 -15.28
CA ASN A 806 9.49 -26.28 -14.90
C ASN A 806 9.81 -25.23 -15.98
N SER A 807 9.19 -25.28 -17.16
CA SER A 807 9.47 -24.38 -18.29
C SER A 807 9.01 -22.93 -18.07
N ARG A 808 9.53 -22.02 -18.91
CA ARG A 808 9.14 -20.61 -18.95
C ARG A 808 7.66 -20.43 -19.35
N LEU A 809 7.16 -21.24 -20.28
CA LEU A 809 5.74 -21.25 -20.65
C LEU A 809 4.83 -21.61 -19.46
N SER A 810 5.21 -22.62 -18.68
CA SER A 810 4.48 -23.01 -17.46
C SER A 810 4.48 -21.91 -16.40
N THR A 811 5.62 -21.23 -16.24
CA THR A 811 5.76 -20.08 -15.32
C THR A 811 4.84 -18.93 -15.74
N TYR A 812 4.89 -18.56 -17.02
CA TYR A 812 4.02 -17.53 -17.62
C TYR A 812 2.54 -17.85 -17.44
N PHE A 813 2.12 -19.05 -17.84
CA PHE A 813 0.72 -19.49 -17.78
C PHE A 813 0.20 -19.54 -16.35
N LEU A 814 0.90 -20.25 -15.44
CA LEU A 814 0.43 -20.46 -14.08
C LEU A 814 0.39 -19.16 -13.27
N LEU A 815 1.31 -18.22 -13.51
CA LEU A 815 1.23 -16.90 -12.88
C LEU A 815 -0.03 -16.17 -13.33
N LEU A 816 -0.35 -16.18 -14.62
CA LEU A 816 -1.50 -15.48 -15.20
C LEU A 816 -2.86 -16.09 -14.86
N ILE A 817 -2.93 -17.33 -14.37
CA ILE A 817 -4.20 -17.98 -13.99
C ILE A 817 -4.36 -18.28 -12.49
N SER A 818 -3.29 -18.21 -11.70
CA SER A 818 -3.35 -18.59 -10.28
C SER A 818 -4.14 -17.58 -9.45
N ASN A 819 -4.96 -18.09 -8.53
CA ASN A 819 -5.72 -17.28 -7.58
C ASN A 819 -4.86 -16.74 -6.43
N SER A 820 -3.69 -17.35 -6.19
CA SER A 820 -2.84 -17.07 -5.04
C SER A 820 -1.53 -16.41 -5.47
N TRP A 821 -0.86 -16.95 -6.50
CA TRP A 821 0.42 -16.42 -6.96
C TRP A 821 0.23 -15.00 -7.53
N GLY A 822 1.00 -14.06 -7.01
CA GLY A 822 0.88 -12.66 -7.38
C GLY A 822 -0.33 -11.97 -6.79
N VAL A 823 -1.08 -12.59 -5.86
CA VAL A 823 -2.25 -11.99 -5.19
C VAL A 823 -2.09 -12.09 -3.66
N GLU A 824 -2.26 -13.28 -3.07
CA GLU A 824 -2.27 -13.48 -1.60
C GLU A 824 -1.04 -14.22 -1.07
N ARG A 825 -0.53 -15.22 -1.79
CA ARG A 825 0.63 -16.01 -1.36
C ARG A 825 1.36 -16.55 -2.57
N GLU A 826 2.67 -16.61 -2.44
CA GLU A 826 3.60 -17.11 -3.42
C GLU A 826 3.54 -18.65 -3.45
N ARG A 827 2.40 -19.16 -3.94
CA ARG A 827 2.11 -20.58 -4.06
C ARG A 827 1.17 -20.86 -5.22
N ILE A 828 1.18 -22.10 -5.70
CA ILE A 828 0.28 -22.62 -6.72
C ILE A 828 -0.51 -23.77 -6.12
N LYS A 829 -1.81 -23.83 -6.45
CA LYS A 829 -2.71 -24.86 -5.95
C LYS A 829 -2.86 -26.01 -6.94
N PRO A 830 -3.13 -27.24 -6.45
CA PRO A 830 -3.27 -28.41 -7.31
C PRO A 830 -4.26 -28.22 -8.47
N ASN A 831 -5.42 -27.62 -8.20
CA ASN A 831 -6.45 -27.34 -9.19
C ASN A 831 -6.04 -26.35 -10.29
N GLU A 832 -4.96 -25.60 -10.09
CA GLU A 832 -4.38 -24.68 -11.08
C GLU A 832 -3.39 -25.43 -11.98
N ILE A 833 -2.56 -26.31 -11.40
CA ILE A 833 -1.62 -27.17 -12.14
C ILE A 833 -2.37 -28.04 -13.15
N TYR A 834 -3.53 -28.57 -12.77
CA TYR A 834 -4.35 -29.43 -13.64
C TYR A 834 -4.86 -28.74 -14.90
N LYS A 835 -4.91 -27.41 -14.93
CA LYS A 835 -5.37 -26.62 -16.09
C LYS A 835 -4.27 -26.40 -17.14
N PHE A 836 -3.01 -26.65 -16.82
CA PHE A 836 -1.93 -26.49 -17.79
C PHE A 836 -2.14 -27.46 -18.95
N PRO A 837 -2.16 -26.99 -20.21
CA PRO A 837 -2.43 -27.85 -21.37
C PRO A 837 -1.33 -28.89 -21.56
N ILE A 838 -1.66 -30.01 -22.21
CA ILE A 838 -0.69 -31.04 -22.59
C ILE A 838 -0.92 -31.40 -24.06
N ILE A 839 0.12 -31.32 -24.87
CA ILE A 839 0.12 -31.77 -26.27
C ILE A 839 0.89 -33.09 -26.34
N ASN A 840 0.22 -34.13 -26.83
CA ASN A 840 0.79 -35.47 -26.97
C ASN A 840 1.58 -35.58 -28.28
N ASP A 841 2.84 -35.12 -28.28
CA ASP A 841 3.78 -35.36 -29.38
C ASP A 841 4.87 -36.35 -28.97
N LYS A 842 4.95 -37.49 -29.67
CA LYS A 842 5.91 -38.57 -29.33
C LYS A 842 7.36 -38.11 -29.49
N GLY A 843 7.66 -37.32 -30.52
CA GLY A 843 9.03 -36.85 -30.78
C GLY A 843 9.53 -35.94 -29.66
N THR A 844 8.70 -34.97 -29.27
CA THR A 844 8.96 -34.04 -28.18
C THR A 844 9.03 -34.73 -26.83
N PHE A 845 8.14 -35.71 -26.59
CA PHE A 845 8.17 -36.52 -25.37
C PHE A 845 9.54 -37.19 -25.18
N ILE A 846 10.10 -37.81 -26.23
CA ILE A 846 11.42 -38.46 -26.18
C ILE A 846 12.52 -37.43 -25.92
N LYS A 847 12.53 -36.31 -26.66
CA LYS A 847 13.56 -35.27 -26.52
C LYS A 847 13.59 -34.66 -25.12
N LEU A 848 12.42 -34.32 -24.56
CA LEU A 848 12.32 -33.75 -23.21
C LEU A 848 12.77 -34.73 -22.13
N ASN A 849 12.48 -36.02 -22.29
CA ASN A 849 12.99 -37.06 -21.39
C ASN A 849 14.52 -37.13 -21.42
N LEU A 850 15.13 -37.14 -22.60
CA LEU A 850 16.59 -37.18 -22.74
C LEU A 850 17.27 -35.96 -22.10
N LEU A 851 16.71 -34.77 -22.29
CA LEU A 851 17.25 -33.54 -21.66
C LEU A 851 17.08 -33.57 -20.14
N HIS A 852 15.94 -34.06 -19.64
CA HIS A 852 15.72 -34.23 -18.21
C HIS A 852 16.72 -35.21 -17.59
N GLU A 853 16.97 -36.36 -18.23
CA GLU A 853 17.98 -37.32 -17.77
C GLU A 853 19.40 -36.73 -17.74
N LYS A 854 19.75 -35.83 -18.67
CA LYS A 854 21.02 -35.09 -18.61
C LYS A 854 21.08 -34.18 -17.37
N ILE A 855 20.00 -33.49 -17.04
CA ILE A 855 19.91 -32.69 -15.80
C ILE A 855 20.08 -33.60 -14.57
N GLU A 856 19.42 -34.77 -14.54
CA GLU A 856 19.60 -35.75 -13.45
C GLU A 856 21.07 -36.16 -13.31
N HIS A 857 21.75 -36.43 -14.42
CA HIS A 857 23.16 -36.83 -14.42
C HIS A 857 24.07 -35.71 -13.91
N SER A 858 23.87 -34.47 -14.36
CA SER A 858 24.61 -33.30 -13.86
C SER A 858 24.44 -33.12 -12.35
N ILE A 859 23.20 -33.18 -11.85
CA ILE A 859 22.91 -33.04 -10.41
C ILE A 859 23.56 -34.16 -9.59
N LYS A 860 23.64 -35.39 -10.11
CA LYS A 860 24.27 -36.53 -9.40
C LYS A 860 25.79 -36.46 -9.37
N LYS A 861 26.42 -35.84 -10.38
CA LYS A 861 27.88 -35.83 -10.54
C LYS A 861 28.58 -34.74 -9.73
N SER A 862 27.88 -33.65 -9.43
CA SER A 862 28.46 -32.49 -8.75
C SER A 862 28.10 -32.44 -7.25
N ALA A 863 29.10 -32.11 -6.40
CA ALA A 863 28.91 -31.79 -4.98
C ALA A 863 28.53 -30.31 -4.74
N LEU A 864 28.55 -29.47 -5.78
CA LEU A 864 28.23 -28.04 -5.76
C LEU A 864 27.09 -27.72 -6.76
N GLU A 865 26.39 -26.61 -6.57
CA GLU A 865 25.31 -26.16 -7.47
C GLU A 865 25.85 -25.91 -8.90
N GLU A 866 25.66 -26.87 -9.83
CA GLU A 866 25.95 -26.67 -11.26
C GLU A 866 24.79 -25.98 -11.98
N ASP A 867 25.14 -25.07 -12.90
CA ASP A 867 24.19 -24.31 -13.72
C ASP A 867 23.81 -25.10 -14.99
N PHE A 868 22.71 -25.86 -14.95
CA PHE A 868 22.16 -26.58 -16.12
C PHE A 868 21.33 -25.68 -17.05
N LYS A 869 21.60 -24.37 -17.07
CA LYS A 869 20.84 -23.35 -17.78
C LYS A 869 20.74 -23.58 -19.28
N GLU A 870 21.81 -24.06 -19.91
CA GLU A 870 21.80 -24.37 -21.33
C GLU A 870 20.82 -25.48 -21.68
N ILE A 871 20.73 -26.51 -20.83
CA ILE A 871 19.77 -27.61 -20.99
C ILE A 871 18.35 -27.10 -20.74
N GLU A 872 18.16 -26.24 -19.74
CA GLU A 872 16.87 -25.59 -19.48
C GLU A 872 16.41 -24.72 -20.68
N ASN A 873 17.33 -23.99 -21.33
CA ASN A 873 17.02 -23.24 -22.55
C ASN A 873 16.59 -24.17 -23.70
N GLN A 874 17.29 -25.29 -23.91
CA GLN A 874 16.88 -26.29 -24.91
C GLN A 874 15.50 -26.89 -24.61
N ILE A 875 15.18 -27.15 -23.33
CA ILE A 875 13.84 -27.56 -22.91
C ILE A 875 12.81 -26.49 -23.29
N ASN A 876 13.08 -25.21 -23.01
CA ASN A 876 12.16 -24.12 -23.33
C ASN A 876 11.93 -23.99 -24.84
N ASP A 877 12.96 -24.09 -25.68
CA ASP A 877 12.83 -24.04 -27.13
C ASP A 877 11.93 -25.16 -27.68
N ILE A 878 12.14 -26.38 -27.17
CA ILE A 878 11.30 -27.54 -27.53
C ILE A 878 9.86 -27.33 -27.05
N VAL A 879 9.68 -26.83 -25.83
CA VAL A 879 8.34 -26.54 -25.29
C VAL A 879 7.65 -25.47 -26.12
N PHE A 880 8.31 -24.38 -26.51
CA PHE A 880 7.69 -23.37 -27.36
C PHE A 880 7.29 -23.93 -28.73
N GLY A 881 8.12 -24.79 -29.32
CA GLY A 881 7.78 -25.52 -30.54
C GLY A 881 6.56 -26.44 -30.37
N LEU A 882 6.44 -27.12 -29.23
CA LEU A 882 5.33 -28.03 -28.94
C LEU A 882 3.96 -27.34 -28.98
N TYR A 883 3.88 -26.07 -28.54
CA TYR A 883 2.65 -25.29 -28.51
C TYR A 883 2.44 -24.41 -29.75
N ASN A 884 3.24 -24.61 -30.80
CA ASN A 884 3.21 -23.80 -32.03
C ASN A 884 3.29 -22.30 -31.75
N LEU A 885 4.13 -21.90 -30.79
CA LEU A 885 4.32 -20.50 -30.45
C LEU A 885 5.17 -19.82 -31.51
N ASP A 886 4.64 -18.76 -32.09
CA ASP A 886 5.37 -17.96 -33.07
C ASP A 886 6.45 -17.08 -32.40
N LEU A 887 7.16 -16.27 -33.19
CA LEU A 887 8.20 -15.39 -32.66
C LEU A 887 7.63 -14.35 -31.69
N THR A 888 6.42 -13.86 -31.95
CA THR A 888 5.73 -12.86 -31.13
C THR A 888 5.34 -13.46 -29.78
N ASP A 889 4.71 -14.64 -29.77
CA ASP A 889 4.36 -15.38 -28.56
C ASP A 889 5.58 -15.59 -27.66
N LYS A 890 6.69 -16.08 -28.26
CA LYS A 890 7.94 -16.30 -27.54
C LYS A 890 8.44 -15.00 -26.92
N GLN A 891 8.43 -13.90 -27.67
CA GLN A 891 8.89 -12.61 -27.19
C GLN A 891 8.05 -12.06 -26.03
N PHE A 892 6.73 -12.18 -26.09
CA PHE A 892 5.85 -11.82 -24.98
C PHE A 892 6.14 -12.66 -23.72
N ILE A 893 6.29 -13.97 -23.86
CA ILE A 893 6.63 -14.86 -22.73
C ILE A 893 8.01 -14.48 -22.16
N GLU A 894 9.01 -14.31 -23.01
CA GLU A 894 10.38 -14.00 -22.61
C GLU A 894 10.48 -12.65 -21.87
N ASP A 895 9.86 -11.60 -22.41
CA ASP A 895 9.80 -10.28 -21.77
C ASP A 895 8.99 -10.33 -20.47
N PHE A 896 7.89 -11.07 -20.43
CA PHE A 896 7.08 -11.22 -19.21
C PHE A 896 7.90 -11.87 -18.10
N ILE A 897 8.65 -12.94 -18.38
CA ILE A 897 9.52 -13.56 -17.37
C ILE A 897 10.67 -12.63 -16.98
N THR A 898 11.28 -11.95 -17.95
CA THR A 898 12.47 -11.11 -17.74
C THR A 898 12.16 -9.84 -16.95
N TYR A 899 11.03 -9.19 -17.24
CA TYR A 899 10.68 -7.92 -16.63
C TYR A 899 9.55 -8.04 -15.60
N THR A 900 8.46 -8.71 -15.94
CA THR A 900 7.26 -8.75 -15.07
C THR A 900 7.44 -9.68 -13.87
N VAL A 901 7.93 -10.90 -14.09
CA VAL A 901 8.20 -11.87 -13.01
C VAL A 901 9.36 -11.40 -12.13
N ASP A 902 10.41 -10.85 -12.75
CA ASP A 902 11.54 -10.25 -12.01
C ASP A 902 11.07 -9.08 -11.13
N LEU A 903 10.21 -8.20 -11.65
CA LEU A 903 9.63 -7.08 -10.89
C LEU A 903 8.82 -7.57 -9.68
N PHE A 904 8.01 -8.62 -9.87
CA PHE A 904 7.25 -9.19 -8.77
C PHE A 904 8.14 -9.71 -7.62
N PHE A 905 9.20 -10.44 -7.94
CA PHE A 905 10.05 -11.08 -6.92
C PHE A 905 11.15 -10.17 -6.36
N LYS A 906 11.74 -9.29 -7.18
CA LYS A 906 12.86 -8.42 -6.80
C LYS A 906 12.45 -6.99 -6.44
N GLN A 907 11.21 -6.58 -6.74
CA GLN A 907 10.64 -5.30 -6.34
C GLN A 907 11.54 -4.12 -6.76
N GLU A 908 11.97 -3.27 -5.82
CA GLU A 908 12.84 -2.12 -6.10
C GLU A 908 14.22 -2.49 -6.68
N LYS A 909 14.64 -3.75 -6.53
CA LYS A 909 15.90 -4.28 -7.07
C LYS A 909 15.74 -4.94 -8.44
N SER A 910 14.58 -4.79 -9.06
CA SER A 910 14.30 -5.41 -10.35
C SER A 910 15.01 -4.71 -11.49
N ILE A 911 15.49 -5.51 -12.46
CA ILE A 911 16.08 -4.99 -13.70
C ILE A 911 15.10 -4.16 -14.53
N SER A 912 13.79 -4.33 -14.29
CA SER A 912 12.71 -3.61 -14.95
C SER A 912 12.74 -2.11 -14.69
N LEU A 913 13.28 -1.70 -13.54
CA LEU A 913 13.33 -0.30 -13.09
C LEU A 913 14.65 0.38 -13.45
N TYR A 914 15.62 -0.36 -13.99
CA TYR A 914 16.92 0.19 -14.38
C TYR A 914 16.80 1.05 -15.63
N ALA A 915 17.75 1.96 -15.81
CA ALA A 915 17.86 2.75 -17.04
C ALA A 915 17.96 1.84 -18.28
N VAL A 916 17.37 2.33 -19.36
CA VAL A 916 17.31 1.66 -20.66
C VAL A 916 18.72 1.57 -21.25
N GLN A 917 19.04 0.44 -21.86
CA GLN A 917 20.30 0.25 -22.56
C GLN A 917 20.18 0.68 -24.03
N GLN A 918 21.26 1.20 -24.62
CA GLN A 918 21.25 1.63 -26.02
C GLN A 918 20.92 0.49 -27.00
N GLU A 919 21.36 -0.73 -26.72
CA GLU A 919 21.01 -1.89 -27.54
C GLU A 919 19.51 -2.20 -27.47
N GLN A 920 18.91 -2.04 -26.29
CA GLN A 920 17.48 -2.26 -26.07
C GLN A 920 16.64 -1.28 -26.88
N ILE A 921 17.01 0.02 -26.91
CA ILE A 921 16.26 1.03 -27.66
C ILE A 921 16.33 0.78 -29.18
N ILE A 922 17.50 0.33 -29.68
CA ILE A 922 17.67 -0.03 -31.10
C ILE A 922 16.77 -1.21 -31.46
N ARG A 923 16.75 -2.26 -30.62
CA ARG A 923 15.87 -3.43 -30.81
C ARG A 923 14.39 -3.05 -30.78
N TYR A 924 13.98 -2.18 -29.84
CA TYR A 924 12.63 -1.62 -29.79
C TYR A 924 12.29 -0.91 -31.11
N GLY A 925 13.16 -0.01 -31.59
CA GLY A 925 12.96 0.75 -32.83
C GLY A 925 12.83 -0.15 -34.07
N LYS A 926 13.60 -1.25 -34.13
CA LYS A 926 13.49 -2.25 -35.20
C LYS A 926 12.12 -2.93 -35.19
N ASN A 927 11.67 -3.41 -34.02
CA ASN A 927 10.43 -4.16 -33.91
C ASN A 927 9.19 -3.31 -34.18
N ILE A 928 9.12 -2.10 -33.61
CA ILE A 928 7.97 -1.22 -33.86
C ILE A 928 7.87 -0.84 -35.35
N SER A 929 9.01 -0.57 -36.00
CA SER A 929 9.04 -0.27 -37.45
C SER A 929 8.57 -1.48 -38.26
N LEU A 930 9.03 -2.68 -37.90
CA LEU A 930 8.61 -3.93 -38.55
C LEU A 930 7.10 -4.14 -38.46
N GLU A 931 6.52 -4.03 -37.26
CA GLU A 931 5.08 -4.21 -37.04
C GLU A 931 4.25 -3.17 -37.80
N LEU A 932 4.65 -1.89 -37.76
CA LEU A 932 3.99 -0.84 -38.52
C LEU A 932 4.08 -1.09 -40.04
N ASN A 933 5.24 -1.52 -40.54
CA ASN A 933 5.45 -1.81 -41.96
C ASN A 933 4.66 -3.03 -42.44
N ASN A 934 4.52 -4.06 -41.61
CA ASN A 934 3.69 -5.22 -41.90
C ASN A 934 2.22 -4.79 -42.10
N PHE A 935 1.72 -3.85 -41.29
CA PHE A 935 0.38 -3.28 -41.44
C PHE A 935 0.26 -2.35 -42.67
N LEU A 936 1.25 -1.49 -42.94
CA LEU A 936 1.24 -0.54 -44.05
C LEU A 936 1.39 -1.19 -45.44
N GLY A 937 1.74 -2.48 -45.48
CA GLY A 937 2.11 -3.27 -46.66
C GLY A 937 1.15 -3.13 -47.85
N SER A 938 1.38 -2.11 -48.68
CA SER A 938 0.88 -1.89 -50.06
C SER A 938 0.97 -0.42 -50.55
N LYS A 939 1.31 0.57 -49.70
CA LYS A 939 1.09 2.01 -50.01
C LYS A 939 2.32 2.88 -50.34
N ASN A 940 3.50 2.33 -50.71
CA ASN A 940 4.74 3.11 -50.87
C ASN A 940 5.02 4.03 -49.65
N LEU A 941 4.71 3.54 -48.44
CA LEU A 941 4.87 4.25 -47.18
C LEU A 941 5.46 3.28 -46.15
N PHE A 942 6.56 3.68 -45.54
CA PHE A 942 7.34 2.87 -44.60
C PHE A 942 7.63 3.68 -43.34
N ALA A 943 7.39 3.07 -42.19
CA ALA A 943 7.80 3.54 -40.88
C ALA A 943 9.30 3.26 -40.66
N ASN A 944 10.07 4.31 -40.38
CA ASN A 944 11.50 4.26 -40.14
C ASN A 944 11.83 4.83 -38.76
N ALA A 945 12.48 4.05 -37.89
CA ALA A 945 12.85 4.51 -36.55
C ALA A 945 14.21 5.25 -36.51
N THR A 946 14.25 6.33 -35.75
CA THR A 946 15.46 7.02 -35.28
C THR A 946 15.51 6.95 -33.76
N VAL A 947 16.62 6.48 -33.20
CA VAL A 947 16.88 6.42 -31.75
C VAL A 947 17.89 7.49 -31.35
N PHE A 948 17.85 7.95 -30.10
CA PHE A 948 18.72 9.02 -29.59
C PHE A 948 19.64 8.50 -28.49
N ILE A 949 20.86 9.04 -28.39
CA ILE A 949 21.77 8.76 -27.27
C ILE A 949 21.38 9.64 -26.09
N ILE A 950 20.74 9.05 -25.08
CA ILE A 950 20.22 9.76 -23.91
C ILE A 950 20.93 9.27 -22.65
N SER A 951 21.29 10.21 -21.77
CA SER A 951 21.94 9.94 -20.48
C SER A 951 21.10 9.02 -19.60
N ARG A 952 21.77 8.12 -18.86
CA ARG A 952 21.12 7.24 -17.87
C ARG A 952 20.44 8.00 -16.71
N PHE A 953 20.79 9.28 -16.54
CA PHE A 953 20.19 10.17 -15.54
C PHE A 953 18.98 10.95 -16.07
N SER A 954 18.63 10.80 -17.36
CA SER A 954 17.40 11.35 -17.91
C SER A 954 16.19 10.59 -17.38
N PRO A 955 15.11 11.27 -16.94
CA PRO A 955 13.89 10.61 -16.48
C PRO A 955 13.09 9.96 -17.62
N LEU A 956 13.24 10.48 -18.85
CA LEU A 956 12.56 10.00 -20.05
C LEU A 956 13.54 9.54 -21.12
N MET A 957 13.04 8.69 -21.99
CA MET A 957 13.64 8.25 -23.24
C MET A 957 12.71 8.60 -24.41
N MET A 958 13.28 8.71 -25.61
CA MET A 958 12.52 9.03 -26.82
C MET A 958 13.03 8.26 -28.03
N ILE A 959 12.12 7.87 -28.91
CA ILE A 959 12.43 7.52 -30.30
C ILE A 959 11.53 8.32 -31.25
N LYS A 960 11.94 8.40 -32.51
CA LYS A 960 11.14 9.01 -33.58
C LYS A 960 10.83 7.97 -34.65
N ILE A 961 9.60 7.89 -35.10
CA ILE A 961 9.15 7.11 -36.25
C ILE A 961 8.79 8.09 -37.37
N SER A 962 9.47 8.00 -38.50
CA SER A 962 9.21 8.80 -39.70
C SER A 962 8.56 7.95 -40.77
N PHE A 963 7.49 8.44 -41.39
CA PHE A 963 6.84 7.76 -42.51
C PHE A 963 7.37 8.27 -43.85
N ASP A 964 8.13 7.44 -44.56
CA ASP A 964 8.78 7.79 -45.84
C ASP A 964 8.40 6.83 -46.97
N LYS A 965 8.75 7.18 -48.21
CA LYS A 965 8.54 6.29 -49.38
C LYS A 965 9.51 5.11 -49.48
N THR A 966 10.58 5.11 -48.69
CA THR A 966 11.63 4.09 -48.73
C THR A 966 11.88 3.52 -47.34
N PRO A 967 12.06 2.20 -47.20
CA PRO A 967 12.49 1.61 -45.94
C PRO A 967 13.95 1.97 -45.66
N LYS A 968 14.26 2.25 -44.39
CA LYS A 968 15.59 2.58 -43.88
C LYS A 968 15.89 1.71 -42.65
N GLU A 969 17.17 1.46 -42.40
CA GLU A 969 17.59 0.87 -41.13
C GLU A 969 17.41 1.87 -39.98
N VAL A 970 17.40 1.37 -38.74
CA VAL A 970 17.29 2.22 -37.55
C VAL A 970 18.50 3.14 -37.44
N LEU A 971 18.24 4.44 -37.49
CA LEU A 971 19.26 5.47 -37.37
C LEU A 971 19.52 5.82 -35.91
N THR A 972 20.78 6.10 -35.55
CA THR A 972 21.14 6.62 -34.22
C THR A 972 21.54 8.09 -34.35
N SER A 973 20.83 8.97 -33.63
CA SER A 973 21.09 10.40 -33.57
C SER A 973 21.93 10.78 -32.36
N ASN A 974 22.87 11.72 -32.55
CA ASN A 974 23.73 12.28 -31.50
C ASN A 974 23.18 13.59 -30.91
N GLU A 975 21.94 13.96 -31.23
CA GLU A 975 21.29 15.15 -30.66
C GLU A 975 21.15 15.05 -29.14
N LEU A 976 21.54 16.12 -28.44
CA LEU A 976 21.47 16.21 -26.98
C LEU A 976 20.08 16.68 -26.53
N LEU A 977 19.27 15.74 -26.05
CA LEU A 977 17.86 15.99 -25.68
C LEU A 977 17.60 16.07 -24.18
N GLU A 978 18.61 15.84 -23.33
CA GLU A 978 18.44 15.63 -21.89
C GLU A 978 17.70 16.79 -21.20
N ASN A 979 18.04 18.03 -21.54
CA ASN A 979 17.40 19.21 -20.95
C ASN A 979 15.93 19.34 -21.32
N GLU A 980 15.57 19.02 -22.56
CA GLU A 980 14.17 19.08 -23.03
C GLU A 980 13.34 17.93 -22.45
N LEU A 981 13.91 16.73 -22.37
CA LEU A 981 13.26 15.58 -21.73
C LEU A 981 13.03 15.81 -20.23
N LYS A 982 13.99 16.42 -19.52
CA LYS A 982 13.83 16.85 -18.11
C LYS A 982 12.79 17.97 -17.92
N LYS A 983 12.53 18.78 -18.95
CA LYS A 983 11.43 19.77 -18.94
C LYS A 983 10.10 19.08 -19.18
N LEU A 984 10.05 18.17 -20.15
CA LEU A 984 8.85 17.46 -20.59
C LEU A 984 8.28 16.53 -19.51
N ASP A 985 9.15 15.84 -18.77
CA ASP A 985 8.75 14.93 -17.69
C ASP A 985 7.79 15.58 -16.70
N ARG A 986 7.96 16.87 -16.42
CA ARG A 986 7.10 17.66 -15.50
C ARG A 986 5.63 17.72 -15.92
N TYR A 987 5.34 17.52 -17.21
CA TYR A 987 3.99 17.57 -17.77
C TYR A 987 3.40 16.16 -18.04
N LEU A 988 4.12 15.10 -17.64
CA LEU A 988 3.66 13.71 -17.80
C LEU A 988 3.16 13.12 -16.49
N TRP A 989 3.22 13.85 -15.38
CA TRP A 989 2.79 13.39 -14.07
C TRP A 989 1.48 14.08 -13.66
N GLU A 990 0.40 13.32 -13.56
CA GLU A 990 -0.90 13.78 -13.06
C GLU A 990 -1.18 13.18 -11.68
N GLU A 991 -1.26 14.00 -10.63
CA GLU A 991 -1.70 13.52 -9.31
C GLU A 991 -3.23 13.35 -9.26
N LYS A 992 -3.73 12.23 -8.73
CA LYS A 992 -5.17 12.03 -8.45
C LYS A 992 -5.53 12.29 -7.00
N SER A 993 -4.61 12.10 -6.06
CA SER A 993 -4.75 12.43 -4.64
C SER A 993 -3.39 12.48 -3.97
N SER A 994 -3.31 13.05 -2.75
CA SER A 994 -2.10 12.98 -1.93
C SER A 994 -1.56 11.57 -2.00
N ASN A 995 -0.31 11.44 -2.43
CA ASN A 995 0.35 10.14 -2.49
C ASN A 995 -0.18 9.18 -3.56
N ILE A 996 -0.90 9.60 -4.62
CA ILE A 996 -1.26 8.76 -5.79
C ILE A 996 -1.14 9.53 -7.11
N TYR A 997 -0.26 9.06 -8.00
CA TYR A 997 0.16 9.73 -9.24
C TYR A 997 -0.11 8.87 -10.44
N PHE A 998 -0.37 9.50 -11.57
CA PHE A 998 -0.53 8.91 -12.87
C PHE A 998 0.59 9.39 -13.76
N ASN A 999 1.39 8.46 -14.28
CA ASN A 999 2.35 8.82 -15.32
C ASN A 999 1.74 8.56 -16.70
N LYS A 1000 1.54 9.64 -17.45
CA LYS A 1000 1.03 9.62 -18.82
C LYS A 1000 2.12 9.19 -19.77
N LYS A 1001 1.77 8.29 -20.69
CA LYS A 1001 2.56 8.09 -21.91
C LYS A 1001 2.31 9.23 -22.89
N LEU A 1002 3.32 9.57 -23.69
CA LEU A 1002 3.21 10.60 -24.71
C LEU A 1002 3.63 10.07 -26.08
N ASN A 1003 2.69 10.16 -27.03
CA ASN A 1003 2.96 10.02 -28.46
C ASN A 1003 2.71 11.40 -29.08
N TYR A 1004 3.76 12.09 -29.52
CA TYR A 1004 3.64 13.40 -30.16
C TYR A 1004 3.73 13.26 -31.68
N LYS A 1005 2.75 13.77 -32.42
CA LYS A 1005 2.67 13.63 -33.88
C LYS A 1005 2.80 15.00 -34.55
N THR A 1006 3.72 15.12 -35.50
CA THR A 1006 3.91 16.36 -36.28
C THR A 1006 4.35 16.02 -37.70
N GLY A 1007 3.62 16.51 -38.70
CA GLY A 1007 3.84 16.11 -40.10
C GLY A 1007 3.80 14.59 -40.26
N ASP A 1008 4.86 14.04 -40.88
CA ASP A 1008 5.05 12.60 -41.10
C ASP A 1008 5.84 11.91 -39.97
N ASP A 1009 6.06 12.60 -38.84
CA ASP A 1009 6.83 12.11 -37.71
C ASP A 1009 5.94 11.82 -36.49
N VAL A 1010 6.24 10.71 -35.81
CA VAL A 1010 5.68 10.31 -34.52
C VAL A 1010 6.80 10.11 -33.52
N TYR A 1011 6.79 10.88 -32.44
CA TYR A 1011 7.73 10.78 -31.34
C TYR A 1011 7.10 9.96 -30.21
N ILE A 1012 7.75 8.86 -29.85
CA ILE A 1012 7.34 7.99 -28.75
C ILE A 1012 8.22 8.31 -27.56
N ILE A 1013 7.59 8.78 -26.49
CA ILE A 1013 8.28 9.26 -25.28
C ILE A 1013 7.73 8.49 -24.09
N ARG A 1014 8.64 7.87 -23.32
CA ARG A 1014 8.32 7.03 -22.14
C ARG A 1014 9.38 7.23 -21.06
N GLN A 1015 9.11 6.75 -19.85
CA GLN A 1015 10.09 6.74 -18.76
C GLN A 1015 11.35 5.95 -19.13
N ASN A 1016 12.50 6.37 -18.60
CA ASN A 1016 13.79 5.69 -18.77
C ASN A 1016 13.90 4.45 -17.88
N GLN A 1017 13.03 3.46 -18.12
CA GLN A 1017 13.02 2.17 -17.42
C GLN A 1017 12.89 1.03 -18.42
N ARG A 1018 13.67 -0.03 -18.26
CA ARG A 1018 13.73 -1.15 -19.23
C ARG A 1018 12.36 -1.75 -19.56
N ARG A 1019 11.43 -1.80 -18.61
CA ARG A 1019 10.08 -2.37 -18.82
C ARG A 1019 9.22 -1.64 -19.86
N PHE A 1020 9.46 -0.34 -20.10
CA PHE A 1020 8.70 0.43 -21.10
C PHE A 1020 9.34 0.44 -22.48
N TRP A 1021 10.47 -0.24 -22.63
CA TRP A 1021 11.22 -0.33 -23.88
C TRP A 1021 11.55 -1.79 -24.19
N SER A 1022 10.70 -2.72 -23.72
CA SER A 1022 10.78 -4.14 -24.06
C SER A 1022 10.32 -4.36 -25.51
N GLN A 1023 10.60 -5.55 -26.04
CA GLN A 1023 10.20 -5.85 -27.42
C GLN A 1023 8.70 -6.07 -27.55
N SER A 1024 8.08 -6.69 -26.55
CA SER A 1024 6.62 -6.79 -26.38
C SER A 1024 5.95 -5.41 -26.33
N MET A 1025 6.55 -4.43 -25.62
CA MET A 1025 6.03 -3.06 -25.59
C MET A 1025 6.08 -2.39 -26.96
N ALA A 1026 7.11 -2.67 -27.77
CA ALA A 1026 7.17 -2.17 -29.15
C ALA A 1026 5.99 -2.64 -30.00
N ILE A 1027 5.53 -3.88 -29.79
CA ILE A 1027 4.37 -4.47 -30.48
C ILE A 1027 3.06 -3.88 -29.96
N GLU A 1028 2.95 -3.67 -28.64
CA GLU A 1028 1.78 -2.99 -28.05
C GLU A 1028 1.65 -1.54 -28.56
N ASP A 1029 2.75 -0.78 -28.55
CA ASP A 1029 2.79 0.60 -29.05
C ASP A 1029 2.50 0.65 -30.57
N ALA A 1030 3.00 -0.31 -31.36
CA ALA A 1030 2.66 -0.41 -32.79
C ALA A 1030 1.15 -0.62 -32.98
N SER A 1031 0.55 -1.55 -32.23
CA SER A 1031 -0.87 -1.87 -32.31
C SER A 1031 -1.75 -0.67 -31.95
N GLU A 1032 -1.36 0.08 -30.92
CA GLU A 1032 -2.04 1.33 -30.56
C GLU A 1032 -1.92 2.39 -31.65
N LEU A 1033 -0.73 2.61 -32.21
CA LEU A 1033 -0.54 3.56 -33.30
C LEU A 1033 -1.37 3.19 -34.54
N ILE A 1034 -1.47 1.90 -34.87
CA ILE A 1034 -2.32 1.41 -35.96
C ILE A 1034 -3.80 1.75 -35.69
N LEU A 1035 -4.29 1.49 -34.49
CA LEU A 1035 -5.67 1.83 -34.11
C LEU A 1035 -5.92 3.33 -34.16
N GLU A 1036 -4.97 4.15 -33.69
CA GLU A 1036 -5.06 5.61 -33.78
C GLU A 1036 -5.07 6.10 -35.23
N ILE A 1037 -4.32 5.46 -36.14
CA ILE A 1037 -4.32 5.77 -37.57
C ILE A 1037 -5.68 5.41 -38.19
N LEU A 1038 -6.25 4.26 -37.84
CA LEU A 1038 -7.55 3.80 -38.34
C LEU A 1038 -8.72 4.67 -37.87
N ASN A 1039 -8.65 5.18 -36.64
CA ASN A 1039 -9.70 5.99 -36.01
C ASN A 1039 -9.59 7.49 -36.30
N LYS A 1040 -8.54 7.96 -36.98
CA LYS A 1040 -8.34 9.37 -37.36
C LYS A 1040 -9.02 9.76 -38.69
N ASN A 1041 -10.06 9.04 -39.09
CA ASN A 1041 -10.98 9.46 -40.16
C ASN A 1041 -12.19 10.19 -39.59
#